data_AF-A0A653NF66-F1
#
_entry.id   AF-A0A653NF66-F1
#
_cell.length_a   1.000
_cell.length_b   1.000
_cell.length_c   1.000
_cell.angle_alpha   90.00
_cell.angle_beta   90.00
_cell.angle_gamma   90.00
#
_symmetry.space_group_name_H-M   'P 1'
#
loop_
_entity.id
_entity.type
_entity.pdbx_description
1 polymer ?
#
loop_
_entity_poly.entity_id
_entity_poly.type
_entity_poly.pdbx_seq_one_letter_code
_entity_poly.pdbx_strand_id
1 'polypeptide(L)'
;MTSAARLIDIDSTRGARCIAVLGAGPRGAGLLERIVANYDGETTGPLVVHLIDPHPPGAGRIWRDAQSGLLKLNSLAADVTMFTDETSTIEGPVKQGPSLVEWAELASRGELAGYDLDTEDQQVAAEVRSLGPASFPTRRLQSRYLGWFFEQAADAAPEGLTVLVHAAEVTGVTTIDNGAQRVELDTGDSLTVDVVVYALGHSGTLVHEGTRTAELSEFAARHDLAYVPPSFTADADFSAVEAGEPVIVRGLGLAAVDLLVLLTEGRGGAFLPGDEPGRLRYRPSGREPRILVGSRRGVPYHSKVTSVLQGEPFETRYFTADIAREIVAEHEILDFRTHFWPLLAKEMLHGYYRELFTGHPDRVRVSWVEFRAELDRFAAQSPELHEAVLAALVDPSDELDIETFDHPLRGAAATDVGSVSVALHDYIREDLRRRNSQQHSENQGLFLALLFSFMTFVEFQDAPNWSPVSLAGDVRVWWKGFFSYVASGPPGHRLDELLALSEAGVVHFLGGELRVWEDEEAGLFRAKGTTLERQVSARALIDAWLPDADVAHTDNLALRQLIESGEGRERIAATPEGSLATGVIEVRREDSRIVQADGTTHPRRFAIGPYTSNPFVGAFSRPRTNAVSFRENDAVALSTLRLVGEISRENEEREQHEHAAEHHYRRPLQRTVGGLARKS
;
A
#
# COMPACT_ATOMS: atom_id res chain seq x y z
N MET A 1 0.33 44.01 11.09
CA MET A 1 -0.56 43.75 12.23
C MET A 1 -1.91 43.31 11.69
N THR A 2 -2.13 42.01 11.63
CA THR A 2 -3.43 41.33 11.78
C THR A 2 -3.09 39.87 12.04
N SER A 3 -3.41 39.46 13.26
CA SER A 3 -3.11 38.20 13.94
C SER A 3 -3.30 36.95 13.08
N ALA A 4 -2.26 36.12 12.96
CA ALA A 4 -2.41 34.69 12.71
C ALA A 4 -3.32 34.13 13.83
N ALA A 5 -4.35 33.37 13.47
CA ALA A 5 -5.19 32.72 14.44
C ALA A 5 -4.40 31.55 15.04
N ARG A 6 -3.72 31.81 16.15
CA ARG A 6 -3.10 30.75 16.95
C ARG A 6 -4.20 29.90 17.56
N LEU A 7 -4.47 28.73 16.98
CA LEU A 7 -5.15 27.63 17.67
C LEU A 7 -4.13 27.03 18.67
N ILE A 8 -3.84 27.77 19.74
CA ILE A 8 -3.10 27.24 20.89
C ILE A 8 -4.11 26.50 21.74
N ASP A 9 -3.98 25.18 21.83
CA ASP A 9 -4.55 24.39 22.95
C ASP A 9 -3.41 23.90 23.86
N ILE A 10 -2.51 24.83 24.21
CA ILE A 10 -1.67 24.68 25.39
C ILE A 10 -2.23 25.63 26.43
N ASP A 11 -3.16 25.15 27.26
CA ASP A 11 -3.26 25.67 28.61
C ASP A 11 -2.37 24.79 29.51
N SER A 12 -1.17 25.27 29.77
CA SER A 12 -0.18 24.61 30.62
C SER A 12 -0.55 24.61 32.10
N THR A 13 -1.76 25.04 32.46
CA THR A 13 -2.25 25.11 33.85
C THR A 13 -3.58 24.38 34.07
N ARG A 14 -4.23 23.86 33.00
CA ARG A 14 -5.51 23.09 33.04
C ARG A 14 -6.05 22.57 31.68
N GLY A 15 -5.28 22.65 30.60
CA GLY A 15 -5.71 22.33 29.24
C GLY A 15 -5.71 20.84 28.92
N ALA A 16 -6.56 20.45 27.97
CA ALA A 16 -6.54 19.10 27.42
C ALA A 16 -5.19 18.83 26.72
N ARG A 17 -4.72 17.59 26.81
CA ARG A 17 -3.55 17.12 26.08
C ARG A 17 -3.84 17.00 24.60
N CYS A 18 -2.82 17.11 23.76
CA CYS A 18 -3.03 17.14 22.31
C CYS A 18 -2.17 16.12 21.56
N ILE A 19 -2.80 15.33 20.70
CA ILE A 19 -2.13 14.48 19.69
C ILE A 19 -2.49 15.03 18.31
N ALA A 20 -1.50 15.31 17.46
CA ALA A 20 -1.72 15.55 16.04
C ALA A 20 -1.43 14.30 15.20
N VAL A 21 -2.37 13.93 14.34
CA VAL A 21 -2.24 12.86 13.36
C VAL A 21 -2.19 13.48 11.96
N LEU A 22 -1.05 13.34 11.31
CA LEU A 22 -0.76 13.88 9.98
C LEU A 22 -1.19 12.84 8.95
N GLY A 23 -2.31 13.08 8.29
CA GLY A 23 -3.01 12.12 7.45
C GLY A 23 -4.26 11.58 8.14
N ALA A 24 -5.40 11.73 7.48
CA ALA A 24 -6.71 11.29 7.91
C ALA A 24 -7.29 10.21 6.99
N GLY A 25 -6.50 9.67 6.06
CA GLY A 25 -6.86 8.48 5.28
C GLY A 25 -6.96 7.19 6.13
N PRO A 26 -6.99 5.99 5.52
CA PRO A 26 -7.30 4.75 6.24
C PRO A 26 -6.37 4.44 7.42
N ARG A 27 -5.07 4.78 7.32
CA ARG A 27 -4.12 4.61 8.43
C ARG A 27 -4.45 5.54 9.60
N GLY A 28 -4.70 6.83 9.32
CA GLY A 28 -5.10 7.81 10.34
C GLY A 28 -6.44 7.49 10.99
N ALA A 29 -7.45 7.10 10.21
CA ALA A 29 -8.75 6.68 10.73
C ALA A 29 -8.65 5.41 11.58
N GLY A 30 -7.89 4.41 11.12
CA GLY A 30 -7.65 3.20 11.92
C GLY A 30 -6.85 3.45 13.20
N LEU A 31 -5.94 4.43 13.20
CA LEU A 31 -5.23 4.85 14.41
C LEU A 31 -6.18 5.57 15.38
N LEU A 32 -7.00 6.50 14.89
CA LEU A 32 -8.02 7.18 15.68
C LEU A 32 -8.93 6.16 16.38
N GLU A 33 -9.41 5.16 15.65
CA GLU A 33 -10.27 4.11 16.19
C GLU A 33 -9.58 3.30 17.31
N ARG A 34 -8.26 3.07 17.21
CA ARG A 34 -7.48 2.47 18.30
C ARG A 34 -7.22 3.43 19.47
N ILE A 35 -7.02 4.72 19.23
CA ILE A 35 -6.89 5.73 20.30
C ILE A 35 -8.20 5.79 21.09
N VAL A 36 -9.34 5.90 20.41
CA VAL A 36 -10.68 5.92 21.01
C VAL A 36 -10.95 4.65 21.82
N ALA A 37 -10.59 3.48 21.28
CA ALA A 37 -10.82 2.22 21.96
C ALA A 37 -9.94 1.98 23.20
N ASN A 38 -8.74 2.57 23.24
CA ASN A 38 -7.77 2.42 24.32
C ASN A 38 -7.73 3.61 25.30
N TYR A 39 -8.47 4.69 25.02
CA TYR A 39 -8.45 5.88 25.85
C TYR A 39 -9.01 5.60 27.24
N ASP A 40 -8.23 5.98 28.25
CA ASP A 40 -8.62 6.01 29.65
C ASP A 40 -8.35 7.42 30.20
N GLY A 41 -9.44 8.14 30.54
CA GLY A 41 -9.39 9.49 31.05
C GLY A 41 -8.78 9.61 32.45
N GLU A 42 -8.77 8.53 33.25
CA GLU A 42 -8.10 8.54 34.56
C GLU A 42 -6.57 8.58 34.41
N THR A 43 -6.04 7.88 33.40
CA THR A 43 -4.60 7.82 33.14
C THR A 43 -4.11 8.96 32.25
N THR A 44 -4.90 9.36 31.27
CA THR A 44 -4.49 10.32 30.22
C THR A 44 -4.84 11.77 30.59
N GLY A 45 -5.94 11.95 31.34
CA GLY A 45 -6.64 13.23 31.45
C GLY A 45 -7.39 13.59 30.16
N PRO A 46 -8.03 14.77 30.10
CA PRO A 46 -8.70 15.24 28.88
C PRO A 46 -7.74 15.29 27.68
N LEU A 47 -8.20 14.82 26.53
CA LEU A 47 -7.41 14.64 25.31
C LEU A 47 -8.12 15.24 24.09
N VAL A 48 -7.38 15.95 23.25
CA VAL A 48 -7.78 16.40 21.92
C VAL A 48 -6.92 15.68 20.89
N VAL A 49 -7.57 15.06 19.91
CA VAL A 49 -6.91 14.44 18.76
C VAL A 49 -7.20 15.28 17.53
N HIS A 50 -6.17 15.89 16.96
CA HIS A 50 -6.25 16.64 15.72
C HIS A 50 -5.88 15.74 14.54
N LEU A 51 -6.80 15.48 13.62
CA LEU A 51 -6.49 14.86 12.33
C LEU A 51 -6.31 15.94 11.28
N ILE A 52 -5.19 15.92 10.55
CA ILE A 52 -4.81 16.96 9.60
C ILE A 52 -4.57 16.32 8.24
N ASP A 53 -5.39 16.62 7.25
CA ASP A 53 -5.27 16.08 5.89
C ASP A 53 -5.91 17.05 4.89
N PRO A 54 -5.29 17.32 3.73
CA PRO A 54 -5.91 18.15 2.70
C PRO A 54 -7.11 17.47 2.01
N HIS A 55 -7.33 16.17 2.25
CA HIS A 55 -8.43 15.39 1.70
C HIS A 55 -9.45 14.96 2.77
N PRO A 56 -10.67 14.56 2.37
CA PRO A 56 -11.69 14.11 3.31
C PRO A 56 -11.21 12.96 4.21
N PRO A 57 -11.53 12.99 5.52
CA PRO A 57 -11.12 11.95 6.46
C PRO A 57 -11.75 10.59 6.12
N GLY A 58 -11.11 9.52 6.59
CA GLY A 58 -11.40 8.14 6.23
C GLY A 58 -10.82 7.76 4.87
N ALA A 59 -11.27 8.41 3.79
CA ALA A 59 -10.88 8.05 2.42
C ALA A 59 -9.48 8.56 2.03
N GLY A 60 -9.11 9.77 2.48
CA GLY A 60 -7.83 10.41 2.14
C GLY A 60 -7.61 10.57 0.63
N ARG A 61 -6.35 10.74 0.22
CA ARG A 61 -5.98 11.05 -1.18
C ARG A 61 -6.48 10.02 -2.21
N ILE A 62 -6.17 8.73 -2.08
CA ILE A 62 -6.37 7.80 -3.22
C ILE A 62 -7.80 7.26 -3.31
N TRP A 63 -8.61 7.33 -2.24
CA TRP A 63 -9.99 6.83 -2.23
C TRP A 63 -11.04 7.95 -2.26
N ARG A 64 -10.62 9.21 -2.36
CA ARG A 64 -11.51 10.37 -2.41
C ARG A 64 -12.57 10.26 -3.50
N ASP A 65 -13.77 10.77 -3.21
CA ASP A 65 -14.88 10.81 -4.15
C ASP A 65 -14.58 11.64 -5.41
N ALA A 66 -13.76 12.69 -5.28
CA ALA A 66 -13.46 13.65 -6.35
C ALA A 66 -12.59 13.09 -7.51
N GLN A 67 -12.19 11.82 -7.47
CA GLN A 67 -11.49 11.17 -8.58
C GLN A 67 -12.47 10.57 -9.61
N SER A 68 -11.97 10.08 -10.75
CA SER A 68 -12.81 9.41 -11.74
C SER A 68 -13.59 8.23 -11.12
N GLY A 69 -14.91 8.23 -11.30
CA GLY A 69 -15.80 7.15 -10.86
C GLY A 69 -15.61 5.82 -11.60
N LEU A 70 -14.75 5.80 -12.62
CA LEU A 70 -14.40 4.60 -13.38
C LEU A 70 -13.32 3.77 -12.67
N LEU A 71 -12.58 4.35 -11.73
CA LEU A 71 -11.51 3.67 -11.02
C LEU A 71 -12.07 2.74 -9.94
N LYS A 72 -11.50 1.53 -9.88
CA LYS A 72 -11.93 0.46 -8.98
C LYS A 72 -10.84 0.07 -8.00
N LEU A 73 -11.23 -0.66 -6.95
CA LEU A 73 -10.28 -1.43 -6.15
C LEU A 73 -9.77 -2.64 -6.94
N ASN A 74 -8.56 -3.05 -6.61
CA ASN A 74 -7.97 -4.33 -7.05
C ASN A 74 -8.16 -5.44 -5.99
N SER A 75 -9.09 -5.22 -5.07
CA SER A 75 -9.50 -6.15 -4.01
C SER A 75 -10.96 -6.52 -4.19
N LEU A 76 -11.29 -7.78 -3.88
CA LEU A 76 -12.67 -8.21 -3.76
C LEU A 76 -13.33 -7.47 -2.59
N ALA A 77 -14.63 -7.22 -2.67
CA ALA A 77 -15.37 -6.61 -1.56
C ALA A 77 -15.24 -7.42 -0.26
N ALA A 78 -15.22 -8.76 -0.37
CA ALA A 78 -15.01 -9.66 0.77
C ALA A 78 -13.62 -9.52 1.44
N ASP A 79 -12.64 -8.94 0.74
CA ASP A 79 -11.27 -8.76 1.22
C ASP A 79 -11.08 -7.42 1.96
N VAL A 80 -12.16 -6.68 2.26
CA VAL A 80 -12.08 -5.32 2.80
C VAL A 80 -12.81 -5.22 4.15
N THR A 81 -12.04 -4.89 5.19
CA THR A 81 -12.52 -4.43 6.49
C THR A 81 -11.56 -3.41 7.10
N MET A 82 -12.10 -2.57 7.99
CA MET A 82 -11.37 -1.66 8.87
C MET A 82 -11.47 -2.06 10.35
N PHE A 83 -12.31 -3.06 10.66
CA PHE A 83 -12.58 -3.48 12.02
C PHE A 83 -11.69 -4.66 12.44
N THR A 84 -11.32 -4.64 13.70
CA THR A 84 -10.63 -5.75 14.36
C THR A 84 -11.60 -6.88 14.65
N ASP A 85 -11.06 -8.09 14.80
CA ASP A 85 -11.83 -9.30 15.12
C ASP A 85 -11.03 -10.21 16.07
N GLU A 86 -11.59 -11.36 16.44
CA GLU A 86 -10.97 -12.27 17.41
C GLU A 86 -9.64 -12.89 16.95
N THR A 87 -9.28 -12.74 15.67
CA THR A 87 -7.96 -13.15 15.16
C THR A 87 -6.88 -12.09 15.41
N SER A 88 -7.27 -10.87 15.77
CA SER A 88 -6.35 -9.75 15.99
C SER A 88 -5.56 -9.95 17.28
N THR A 89 -4.25 -10.19 17.17
CA THR A 89 -3.35 -10.29 18.32
C THR A 89 -2.87 -8.89 18.70
N ILE A 90 -3.70 -8.18 19.46
CA ILE A 90 -3.51 -6.80 19.92
C ILE A 90 -3.65 -6.71 21.45
N GLU A 91 -3.11 -5.65 22.06
CA GLU A 91 -3.21 -5.45 23.52
C GLU A 91 -4.55 -4.76 23.87
N GLY A 92 -4.97 -3.80 23.05
CA GLY A 92 -6.24 -3.12 23.19
C GLY A 92 -7.46 -4.00 22.92
N PRO A 93 -8.68 -3.52 23.23
CA PRO A 93 -9.88 -4.30 23.05
C PRO A 93 -10.21 -4.52 21.56
N VAL A 94 -10.64 -5.72 21.21
CA VAL A 94 -11.22 -6.00 19.89
C VAL A 94 -12.54 -5.22 19.74
N LYS A 95 -12.62 -4.40 18.70
CA LYS A 95 -13.81 -3.68 18.26
C LYS A 95 -14.26 -4.24 16.91
N GLN A 96 -15.30 -5.06 16.95
CA GLN A 96 -15.93 -5.64 15.77
C GLN A 96 -16.84 -4.62 15.08
N GLY A 97 -17.01 -4.80 13.78
CA GLY A 97 -17.93 -4.04 12.95
C GLY A 97 -18.02 -4.66 11.56
N PRO A 98 -18.93 -4.16 10.71
CA PRO A 98 -19.18 -4.76 9.41
C PRO A 98 -17.98 -4.61 8.48
N SER A 99 -17.59 -5.70 7.82
CA SER A 99 -16.78 -5.65 6.60
C SER A 99 -17.50 -4.86 5.49
N LEU A 100 -16.82 -4.55 4.39
CA LEU A 100 -17.41 -3.76 3.31
C LEU A 100 -18.71 -4.38 2.75
N VAL A 101 -18.75 -5.71 2.61
CA VAL A 101 -19.93 -6.43 2.11
C VAL A 101 -21.08 -6.32 3.11
N GLU A 102 -20.81 -6.60 4.39
CA GLU A 102 -21.80 -6.50 5.46
C GLU A 102 -22.31 -5.06 5.61
N TRP A 103 -21.44 -4.07 5.42
CA TRP A 103 -21.80 -2.66 5.42
C TRP A 103 -22.77 -2.34 4.28
N ALA A 104 -22.48 -2.80 3.05
CA ALA A 104 -23.37 -2.58 1.92
C ALA A 104 -24.73 -3.26 2.09
N GLU A 105 -24.77 -4.44 2.70
CA GLU A 105 -26.00 -5.15 3.04
C GLU A 105 -26.84 -4.39 4.08
N LEU A 106 -26.20 -3.90 5.16
CA LEU A 106 -26.84 -3.09 6.19
C LEU A 106 -27.36 -1.76 5.61
N ALA A 107 -26.55 -1.11 4.77
CA ALA A 107 -26.92 0.13 4.06
C ALA A 107 -28.17 -0.09 3.22
N SER A 108 -28.22 -1.19 2.47
CA SER A 108 -29.35 -1.54 1.59
C SER A 108 -30.65 -1.82 2.34
N ARG A 109 -30.56 -2.20 3.63
CA ARG A 109 -31.72 -2.40 4.51
C ARG A 109 -32.09 -1.16 5.33
N GLY A 110 -31.32 -0.07 5.25
CA GLY A 110 -31.51 1.12 6.07
C GLY A 110 -31.19 0.89 7.55
N GLU A 111 -30.30 -0.06 7.84
CA GLU A 111 -29.94 -0.47 9.21
C GLU A 111 -28.65 0.18 9.73
N LEU A 112 -27.97 1.00 8.91
CA LEU A 112 -26.76 1.72 9.32
C LEU A 112 -27.10 3.04 10.01
N ALA A 113 -26.57 3.23 11.21
CA ALA A 113 -26.56 4.54 11.86
C ALA A 113 -25.70 5.52 11.05
N GLY A 114 -26.21 6.74 10.88
CA GLY A 114 -25.48 7.83 10.22
C GLY A 114 -25.37 7.72 8.70
N TYR A 115 -25.93 6.69 8.07
CA TYR A 115 -25.82 6.48 6.62
C TYR A 115 -27.19 6.26 5.97
N ASP A 116 -27.57 7.17 5.06
CA ASP A 116 -28.83 7.08 4.30
C ASP A 116 -28.53 6.87 2.81
N LEU A 117 -28.75 5.63 2.35
CA LEU A 117 -28.52 5.22 0.97
C LEU A 117 -29.40 5.97 -0.04
N ASP A 118 -30.58 6.47 0.36
CA ASP A 118 -31.48 7.18 -0.53
C ASP A 118 -31.03 8.61 -0.82
N THR A 119 -30.03 9.11 -0.07
CA THR A 119 -29.39 10.42 -0.33
C THR A 119 -28.21 10.34 -1.29
N GLU A 120 -27.75 9.14 -1.64
CA GLU A 120 -26.59 8.94 -2.51
C GLU A 120 -26.89 9.15 -3.99
N ASP A 121 -25.84 9.42 -4.76
CA ASP A 121 -25.92 9.40 -6.22
C ASP A 121 -26.43 8.05 -6.72
N GLN A 122 -27.25 8.06 -7.77
CA GLN A 122 -27.92 6.87 -8.28
C GLN A 122 -26.94 5.75 -8.64
N GLN A 123 -25.75 6.08 -9.15
CA GLN A 123 -24.75 5.08 -9.52
C GLN A 123 -24.15 4.41 -8.29
N VAL A 124 -23.79 5.19 -7.26
CA VAL A 124 -23.26 4.66 -5.99
C VAL A 124 -24.34 3.84 -5.28
N ALA A 125 -25.57 4.35 -5.23
CA ALA A 125 -26.68 3.65 -4.58
C ALA A 125 -27.03 2.33 -5.29
N ALA A 126 -26.95 2.29 -6.62
CA ALA A 126 -27.11 1.05 -7.38
C ALA A 126 -25.97 0.06 -7.11
N GLU A 127 -24.73 0.57 -7.06
CA GLU A 127 -23.55 -0.26 -6.77
C GLU A 127 -23.67 -0.90 -5.38
N VAL A 128 -23.98 -0.13 -4.33
CA VAL A 128 -24.19 -0.62 -2.96
C VAL A 128 -25.25 -1.74 -2.92
N ARG A 129 -26.41 -1.54 -3.56
CA ARG A 129 -27.50 -2.54 -3.57
C ARG A 129 -27.12 -3.85 -4.29
N SER A 130 -26.15 -3.79 -5.20
CA SER A 130 -25.71 -4.94 -6.00
C SER A 130 -24.38 -5.53 -5.53
N LEU A 131 -23.73 -4.92 -4.52
CA LEU A 131 -22.40 -5.31 -4.09
C LEU A 131 -22.43 -6.70 -3.44
N GLY A 132 -21.84 -7.67 -4.12
CA GLY A 132 -21.62 -9.02 -3.58
C GLY A 132 -20.17 -9.28 -3.17
N PRO A 133 -19.89 -10.38 -2.45
CA PRO A 133 -18.54 -10.75 -2.00
C PRO A 133 -17.46 -10.76 -3.09
N ALA A 134 -17.82 -11.23 -4.29
CA ALA A 134 -16.92 -11.34 -5.44
C ALA A 134 -16.79 -10.03 -6.26
N SER A 135 -17.43 -8.93 -5.83
CA SER A 135 -17.44 -7.68 -6.56
C SER A 135 -16.13 -6.90 -6.39
N PHE A 136 -15.79 -6.09 -7.39
CA PHE A 136 -14.71 -5.11 -7.31
C PHE A 136 -15.31 -3.70 -7.25
N PRO A 137 -15.41 -3.12 -6.04
CA PRO A 137 -16.09 -1.85 -5.84
C PRO A 137 -15.31 -0.70 -6.51
N THR A 138 -16.04 0.33 -6.92
CA THR A 138 -15.44 1.61 -7.30
C THR A 138 -14.74 2.24 -6.10
N ARG A 139 -13.73 3.07 -6.36
CA ARG A 139 -13.10 3.86 -5.30
C ARG A 139 -14.08 4.83 -4.65
N ARG A 140 -15.12 5.27 -5.38
CA ARG A 140 -16.20 6.11 -4.83
C ARG A 140 -17.05 5.37 -3.81
N LEU A 141 -17.45 4.13 -4.08
CA LEU A 141 -18.12 3.30 -3.06
C LEU A 141 -17.21 3.08 -1.86
N GLN A 142 -15.93 2.74 -2.08
CA GLN A 142 -14.97 2.59 -0.99
C GLN A 142 -14.81 3.88 -0.16
N SER A 143 -14.91 5.06 -0.79
CA SER A 143 -14.91 6.35 -0.10
C SER A 143 -16.03 6.43 0.94
N ARG A 144 -17.22 5.91 0.65
CA ARG A 144 -18.36 5.93 1.58
C ARG A 144 -18.13 5.03 2.78
N TYR A 145 -17.66 3.81 2.54
CA TYR A 145 -17.33 2.89 3.62
C TYR A 145 -16.23 3.45 4.54
N LEU A 146 -15.17 4.03 3.98
CA LEU A 146 -14.07 4.60 4.76
C LEU A 146 -14.47 5.88 5.50
N GLY A 147 -15.28 6.75 4.88
CA GLY A 147 -15.82 7.95 5.52
C GLY A 147 -16.76 7.58 6.68
N TRP A 148 -17.67 6.64 6.44
CA TRP A 148 -18.56 6.11 7.48
C TRP A 148 -17.77 5.47 8.64
N PHE A 149 -16.75 4.66 8.36
CA PHE A 149 -15.88 4.09 9.40
C PHE A 149 -15.21 5.18 10.25
N PHE A 150 -14.70 6.23 9.61
CA PHE A 150 -14.11 7.37 10.32
C PHE A 150 -15.14 8.06 11.23
N GLU A 151 -16.35 8.33 10.74
CA GLU A 151 -17.42 8.93 11.53
C GLU A 151 -17.78 8.06 12.73
N GLN A 152 -17.93 6.74 12.55
CA GLN A 152 -18.20 5.83 13.67
C GLN A 152 -17.07 5.83 14.71
N ALA A 153 -15.82 5.89 14.28
CA ALA A 153 -14.68 5.96 15.18
C ALA A 153 -14.66 7.28 15.97
N ALA A 154 -14.94 8.42 15.31
CA ALA A 154 -14.97 9.72 15.95
C ALA A 154 -16.17 9.87 16.91
N ASP A 155 -17.36 9.41 16.52
CA ASP A 155 -18.57 9.46 17.34
C ASP A 155 -18.50 8.54 18.56
N ALA A 156 -17.63 7.52 18.53
CA ALA A 156 -17.37 6.63 19.65
C ALA A 156 -16.42 7.24 20.71
N ALA A 157 -15.93 8.47 20.52
CA ALA A 157 -15.07 9.16 21.48
C ALA A 157 -15.71 9.22 22.89
N PRO A 158 -15.05 8.68 23.93
CA PRO A 158 -15.55 8.75 25.31
C PRO A 158 -15.52 10.17 25.87
N GLU A 159 -16.18 10.37 27.02
CA GLU A 159 -16.08 11.63 27.75
C GLU A 159 -14.62 11.98 28.06
N GLY A 160 -14.24 13.23 27.77
CA GLY A 160 -12.88 13.71 27.92
C GLY A 160 -11.99 13.56 26.68
N LEU A 161 -12.43 12.82 25.64
CA LEU A 161 -11.73 12.77 24.35
C LEU A 161 -12.49 13.61 23.31
N THR A 162 -11.80 14.54 22.66
CA THR A 162 -12.33 15.36 21.57
C THR A 162 -11.58 15.09 20.26
N VAL A 163 -12.30 14.92 19.16
CA VAL A 163 -11.72 14.75 17.83
C VAL A 163 -11.94 16.01 17.01
N LEU A 164 -10.87 16.57 16.44
CA LEU A 164 -10.93 17.74 15.57
C LEU A 164 -10.26 17.43 14.23
N VAL A 165 -10.89 17.81 13.13
CA VAL A 165 -10.38 17.61 11.77
C VAL A 165 -10.00 18.94 11.14
N HIS A 166 -8.84 18.97 10.50
CA HIS A 166 -8.32 20.14 9.80
C HIS A 166 -8.05 19.80 8.34
N ALA A 167 -8.76 20.47 7.43
CA ALA A 167 -8.52 20.38 6.01
C ALA A 167 -7.31 21.26 5.63
N ALA A 168 -6.11 20.72 5.81
CA ALA A 168 -4.85 21.42 5.58
C ALA A 168 -3.71 20.43 5.28
N GLU A 169 -2.68 20.90 4.59
CA GLU A 169 -1.42 20.16 4.43
C GLU A 169 -0.42 20.57 5.51
N VAL A 170 0.23 19.59 6.15
CA VAL A 170 1.33 19.86 7.07
C VAL A 170 2.60 20.09 6.27
N THR A 171 3.24 21.23 6.49
CA THR A 171 4.47 21.63 5.80
C THR A 171 5.73 21.34 6.61
N GLY A 172 5.60 21.20 7.94
CA GLY A 172 6.70 20.87 8.82
C GLY A 172 6.29 20.73 10.27
N VAL A 173 7.16 20.11 11.07
CA VAL A 173 6.97 19.96 12.51
C VAL A 173 8.27 20.30 13.24
N THR A 174 8.21 21.26 14.16
CA THR A 174 9.37 21.69 14.96
C THR A 174 9.15 21.45 16.45
N THR A 175 10.22 21.11 17.16
CA THR A 175 10.17 21.01 18.63
C THR A 175 10.42 22.39 19.22
N ILE A 176 9.58 22.83 20.17
CA ILE A 176 9.77 24.08 20.91
C ILE A 176 10.44 23.83 22.28
N ASP A 177 10.89 24.87 22.97
CA ASP A 177 11.75 24.78 24.16
C ASP A 177 11.23 23.86 25.29
N ASN A 178 9.91 23.74 25.45
CA ASN A 178 9.30 22.87 26.46
C ASN A 178 9.08 21.41 25.99
N GLY A 179 9.59 21.05 24.81
CA GLY A 179 9.45 19.74 24.19
C GLY A 179 8.16 19.53 23.40
N ALA A 180 7.20 20.45 23.46
CA ALA A 180 5.99 20.37 22.66
C ALA A 180 6.31 20.53 21.16
N GLN A 181 5.37 20.08 20.32
CA GLN A 181 5.54 19.97 18.89
C GLN A 181 4.69 21.04 18.20
N ARG A 182 5.33 21.95 17.44
CA ARG A 182 4.62 22.90 16.59
C ARG A 182 4.47 22.32 15.19
N VAL A 183 3.23 22.13 14.77
CA VAL A 183 2.82 21.66 13.45
C VAL A 183 2.44 22.87 12.61
N GLU A 184 3.17 23.08 11.50
CA GLU A 184 2.96 24.20 10.57
C GLU A 184 2.08 23.75 9.40
N LEU A 185 1.08 24.55 9.05
CA LEU A 185 0.11 24.25 7.99
C LEU A 185 0.36 25.11 6.75
N ASP A 186 -0.03 24.61 5.58
CA ASP A 186 0.00 25.34 4.31
C ASP A 186 -0.90 26.59 4.30
N THR A 187 -1.90 26.63 5.18
CA THR A 187 -2.77 27.81 5.41
C THR A 187 -2.03 28.99 6.07
N GLY A 188 -0.85 28.75 6.63
CA GLY A 188 -0.09 29.70 7.45
C GLY A 188 -0.49 29.69 8.94
N ASP A 189 -1.43 28.82 9.33
CA ASP A 189 -1.72 28.56 10.75
C ASP A 189 -0.75 27.52 11.33
N SER A 190 -0.68 27.47 12.66
CA SER A 190 0.14 26.49 13.38
C SER A 190 -0.60 25.95 14.59
N LEU A 191 -0.47 24.65 14.85
CA LEU A 191 -0.94 23.98 16.07
C LEU A 191 0.26 23.67 16.95
N THR A 192 0.13 23.83 18.27
CA THR A 192 1.13 23.28 19.20
C THR A 192 0.50 22.15 20.00
N VAL A 193 1.11 20.97 19.92
CA VAL A 193 0.59 19.72 20.50
C VAL A 193 1.65 18.99 21.32
N ASP A 194 1.24 18.00 22.11
CA ASP A 194 2.17 17.19 22.90
C ASP A 194 2.87 16.14 22.03
N VAL A 195 2.11 15.43 21.18
CA VAL A 195 2.59 14.28 20.41
C VAL A 195 2.16 14.40 18.95
N VAL A 196 3.01 13.92 18.03
CA VAL A 196 2.72 13.92 16.59
C VAL A 196 2.87 12.51 16.02
N VAL A 197 1.90 12.07 15.24
CA VAL A 197 1.94 10.81 14.49
C VAL A 197 1.83 11.09 13.00
N TYR A 198 2.84 10.70 12.23
CA TYR A 198 2.79 10.72 10.77
C TYR A 198 2.03 9.46 10.31
N ALA A 199 0.80 9.62 9.86
CA ALA A 199 -0.08 8.54 9.38
C ALA A 199 -0.31 8.66 7.87
N LEU A 200 0.77 8.89 7.13
CA LEU A 200 0.75 9.19 5.70
C LEU A 200 0.60 7.93 4.83
N GLY A 201 0.04 8.13 3.64
CA GLY A 201 -0.03 7.10 2.61
C GLY A 201 1.29 6.98 1.83
N HIS A 202 1.22 6.34 0.66
CA HIS A 202 2.32 6.42 -0.30
C HIS A 202 2.55 7.88 -0.69
N SER A 203 3.80 8.33 -0.63
CA SER A 203 4.21 9.66 -1.10
C SER A 203 4.82 9.55 -2.49
N GLY A 204 4.80 10.64 -3.25
CA GLY A 204 5.51 10.73 -4.51
C GLY A 204 6.98 11.06 -4.29
N THR A 205 7.71 11.03 -5.39
CA THR A 205 9.16 11.31 -5.44
C THR A 205 9.38 12.43 -6.44
N LEU A 206 10.02 13.50 -6.00
CA LEU A 206 10.44 14.59 -6.87
C LEU A 206 11.47 14.07 -7.87
N VAL A 207 11.36 14.58 -9.10
CA VAL A 207 12.39 14.35 -10.12
C VAL A 207 13.67 15.02 -9.65
N HIS A 208 14.75 14.23 -9.57
CA HIS A 208 16.06 14.69 -9.11
C HIS A 208 17.18 14.17 -10.02
N GLU A 209 18.30 14.91 -10.04
CA GLU A 209 19.44 14.67 -10.93
C GLU A 209 20.03 13.26 -10.77
N GLY A 210 20.62 12.74 -11.84
CA GLY A 210 21.24 11.40 -11.85
C GLY A 210 20.26 10.23 -11.98
N THR A 211 18.96 10.52 -12.17
CA THR A 211 17.93 9.49 -12.42
C THR A 211 17.53 9.44 -13.89
N ARG A 212 17.12 8.25 -14.35
CA ARG A 212 16.56 8.07 -15.69
C ARG A 212 15.31 8.93 -15.93
N THR A 213 14.54 9.19 -14.88
CA THR A 213 13.37 10.06 -14.93
C THR A 213 13.76 11.52 -15.20
N ALA A 214 14.83 12.02 -14.58
CA ALA A 214 15.34 13.37 -14.87
C ALA A 214 15.83 13.48 -16.31
N GLU A 215 16.63 12.53 -16.78
CA GLU A 215 17.12 12.49 -18.17
C GLU A 215 15.97 12.59 -19.20
N LEU A 216 14.93 11.75 -19.03
CA LEU A 216 13.76 11.74 -19.90
C LEU A 216 12.95 13.03 -19.80
N SER A 217 12.81 13.61 -18.60
CA SER A 217 12.08 14.87 -18.38
C SER A 217 12.79 16.05 -19.04
N GLU A 218 14.12 16.13 -18.90
CA GLU A 218 14.91 17.17 -19.54
C GLU A 218 14.89 17.05 -21.06
N PHE A 219 15.01 15.83 -21.59
CA PHE A 219 14.88 15.57 -23.03
C PHE A 219 13.50 15.99 -23.53
N ALA A 220 12.43 15.63 -22.80
CA ALA A 220 11.07 16.01 -23.17
C ALA A 220 10.89 17.53 -23.23
N ALA A 221 11.38 18.24 -22.23
CA ALA A 221 11.32 19.70 -22.17
C ALA A 221 12.11 20.37 -23.30
N ARG A 222 13.30 19.86 -23.64
CA ARG A 222 14.13 20.41 -24.74
C ARG A 222 13.51 20.24 -26.13
N HIS A 223 12.72 19.19 -26.33
CA HIS A 223 12.15 18.81 -27.63
C HIS A 223 10.63 19.00 -27.74
N ASP A 224 10.01 19.64 -26.75
CA ASP A 224 8.56 19.88 -26.68
C ASP A 224 7.75 18.57 -26.82
N LEU A 225 8.16 17.57 -26.04
CA LEU A 225 7.54 16.23 -25.99
C LEU A 225 6.75 16.04 -24.70
N ALA A 226 5.77 15.13 -24.74
CA ALA A 226 5.01 14.75 -23.56
C ALA A 226 5.72 13.60 -22.82
N TYR A 227 6.13 13.83 -21.58
CA TYR A 227 6.60 12.76 -20.70
C TYR A 227 5.84 12.79 -19.38
N VAL A 228 5.17 11.68 -19.07
CA VAL A 228 4.52 11.48 -17.77
C VAL A 228 5.38 10.50 -16.97
N PRO A 229 6.10 10.98 -15.93
CA PRO A 229 6.95 10.14 -15.09
C PRO A 229 6.09 9.23 -14.18
N PRO A 230 6.72 8.26 -13.46
CA PRO A 230 6.03 7.46 -12.46
C PRO A 230 5.26 8.37 -11.50
N SER A 231 3.97 8.07 -11.31
CA SER A 231 3.06 8.93 -10.56
C SER A 231 1.80 8.17 -10.14
N PHE A 232 0.99 8.76 -9.26
CA PHE A 232 -0.34 8.24 -8.96
C PHE A 232 -1.25 8.50 -10.16
N THR A 233 -1.68 7.45 -10.86
CA THR A 233 -2.40 7.57 -12.14
C THR A 233 -3.62 8.49 -12.07
N ALA A 234 -4.37 8.48 -10.96
CA ALA A 234 -5.55 9.32 -10.77
C ALA A 234 -5.25 10.83 -10.66
N ASP A 235 -4.00 11.20 -10.37
CA ASP A 235 -3.55 12.58 -10.16
C ASP A 235 -2.64 13.07 -11.30
N ALA A 236 -2.24 12.19 -12.21
CA ALA A 236 -1.34 12.51 -13.30
C ALA A 236 -2.06 13.33 -14.39
N ASP A 237 -1.35 14.31 -14.95
CA ASP A 237 -1.85 15.10 -16.07
C ASP A 237 -1.56 14.41 -17.41
N PHE A 238 -2.64 14.00 -18.10
CA PHE A 238 -2.58 13.39 -19.42
C PHE A 238 -3.02 14.33 -20.55
N SER A 239 -3.15 15.64 -20.28
CA SER A 239 -3.64 16.63 -21.25
C SER A 239 -2.74 16.75 -22.48
N ALA A 240 -1.42 16.59 -22.31
CA ALA A 240 -0.43 16.62 -23.40
C ALA A 240 -0.43 15.34 -24.27
N VAL A 241 -1.25 14.33 -23.94
CA VAL A 241 -1.36 13.10 -24.73
C VAL A 241 -2.48 13.25 -25.75
N GLU A 242 -2.12 13.56 -26.99
CA GLU A 242 -3.06 13.92 -28.05
C GLU A 242 -3.86 12.73 -28.60
N ALA A 243 -5.06 13.02 -29.12
CA ALA A 243 -5.93 12.03 -29.73
C ALA A 243 -5.33 11.48 -31.03
N GLY A 244 -5.39 10.15 -31.23
CA GLY A 244 -4.86 9.45 -32.40
C GLY A 244 -3.34 9.40 -32.51
N GLU A 245 -2.60 10.17 -31.70
CA GLU A 245 -1.14 10.17 -31.72
C GLU A 245 -0.56 8.92 -31.02
N PRO A 246 0.58 8.39 -31.50
CA PRO A 246 1.28 7.32 -30.80
C PRO A 246 1.80 7.78 -29.44
N VAL A 247 1.54 6.98 -28.40
CA VAL A 247 2.14 7.11 -27.08
C VAL A 247 2.82 5.80 -26.68
N ILE A 248 4.08 5.88 -26.27
CA ILE A 248 4.80 4.73 -25.70
C ILE A 248 4.42 4.64 -24.22
N VAL A 249 3.95 3.48 -23.79
CA VAL A 249 3.64 3.20 -22.38
C VAL A 249 4.56 2.10 -21.88
N ARG A 250 5.31 2.40 -20.82
CA ARG A 250 6.11 1.41 -20.10
C ARG A 250 5.32 0.91 -18.89
N GLY A 251 5.11 -0.40 -18.82
CA GLY A 251 4.40 -1.06 -17.73
C GLY A 251 3.03 -1.61 -18.14
N LEU A 252 2.69 -2.79 -17.59
CA LEU A 252 1.41 -3.48 -17.76
C LEU A 252 0.87 -3.97 -16.39
N GLY A 253 1.29 -3.32 -15.30
CA GLY A 253 0.80 -3.60 -13.96
C GLY A 253 -0.49 -2.84 -13.64
N LEU A 254 -0.86 -2.81 -12.35
CA LEU A 254 -2.12 -2.17 -11.91
C LEU A 254 -2.27 -0.69 -12.29
N ALA A 255 -1.19 0.09 -12.23
CA ALA A 255 -1.23 1.51 -12.63
C ALA A 255 -1.53 1.69 -14.14
N ALA A 256 -1.12 0.72 -14.97
CA ALA A 256 -1.44 0.72 -16.39
C ALA A 256 -2.93 0.44 -16.64
N VAL A 257 -3.59 -0.36 -15.79
CA VAL A 257 -5.05 -0.59 -15.89
C VAL A 257 -5.81 0.72 -15.68
N ASP A 258 -5.49 1.47 -14.62
CA ASP A 258 -6.08 2.79 -14.39
C ASP A 258 -5.79 3.76 -15.55
N LEU A 259 -4.55 3.73 -16.07
CA LEU A 259 -4.15 4.58 -17.21
C LEU A 259 -5.01 4.30 -18.44
N LEU A 260 -5.20 3.02 -18.77
CA LEU A 260 -6.03 2.61 -19.89
C LEU A 260 -7.47 3.09 -19.70
N VAL A 261 -8.05 2.93 -18.51
CA VAL A 261 -9.39 3.44 -18.20
C VAL A 261 -9.48 4.95 -18.45
N LEU A 262 -8.52 5.73 -17.95
CA LEU A 262 -8.53 7.20 -18.09
C LEU A 262 -8.31 7.67 -19.54
N LEU A 263 -7.47 6.98 -20.31
CA LEU A 263 -7.18 7.31 -21.71
C LEU A 263 -8.22 6.79 -22.71
N THR A 264 -9.19 5.98 -22.26
CA THR A 264 -10.18 5.33 -23.12
C THR A 264 -11.61 5.72 -22.73
N GLU A 265 -12.23 5.03 -21.78
CA GLU A 265 -13.56 5.36 -21.26
C GLU A 265 -13.59 6.76 -20.63
N GLY A 266 -12.51 7.17 -19.93
CA GLY A 266 -12.33 8.53 -19.42
C GLY A 266 -12.29 9.59 -20.52
N ARG A 267 -11.99 9.19 -21.76
CA ARG A 267 -12.08 10.02 -22.97
C ARG A 267 -13.36 9.78 -23.77
N GLY A 268 -14.35 9.10 -23.19
CA GLY A 268 -15.72 8.96 -23.71
C GLY A 268 -15.93 7.78 -24.65
N GLY A 269 -14.97 6.87 -24.79
CA GLY A 269 -15.25 5.59 -25.43
C GLY A 269 -16.11 4.70 -24.53
N ALA A 270 -16.58 3.58 -25.07
CA ALA A 270 -17.50 2.71 -24.35
C ALA A 270 -17.27 1.23 -24.67
N PHE A 271 -17.32 0.39 -23.63
CA PHE A 271 -17.40 -1.06 -23.79
C PHE A 271 -18.86 -1.48 -24.02
N LEU A 272 -19.08 -2.27 -25.06
CA LEU A 272 -20.38 -2.84 -25.43
C LEU A 272 -20.28 -4.37 -25.30
N PRO A 273 -21.40 -5.07 -25.01
CA PRO A 273 -21.43 -6.52 -25.13
C PRO A 273 -20.98 -6.96 -26.54
N GLY A 274 -20.11 -7.95 -26.60
CA GLY A 274 -19.69 -8.61 -27.84
C GLY A 274 -20.71 -9.64 -28.32
N ASP A 275 -20.37 -10.32 -29.41
CA ASP A 275 -21.24 -11.34 -30.03
C ASP A 275 -21.34 -12.62 -29.20
N GLU A 276 -20.33 -12.91 -28.39
CA GLU A 276 -20.28 -14.06 -27.47
C GLU A 276 -20.49 -13.61 -26.02
N PRO A 277 -21.17 -14.40 -25.17
CA PRO A 277 -21.29 -14.11 -23.74
C PRO A 277 -19.91 -13.92 -23.09
N GLY A 278 -19.76 -12.82 -22.34
CA GLY A 278 -18.51 -12.47 -21.66
C GLY A 278 -17.49 -11.73 -22.52
N ARG A 279 -17.63 -11.68 -23.85
CA ARG A 279 -16.77 -10.84 -24.69
C ARG A 279 -17.23 -9.39 -24.68
N LEU A 280 -16.27 -8.48 -24.78
CA LEU A 280 -16.51 -7.05 -24.93
C LEU A 280 -16.09 -6.56 -26.31
N ARG A 281 -16.81 -5.57 -26.84
CA ARG A 281 -16.41 -4.78 -28.00
C ARG A 281 -16.23 -3.34 -27.57
N TYR A 282 -15.05 -2.78 -27.83
CA TYR A 282 -14.81 -1.37 -27.55
C TYR A 282 -15.28 -0.49 -28.73
N ARG A 283 -15.99 0.59 -28.41
CA ARG A 283 -16.36 1.65 -29.35
C ARG A 283 -15.54 2.91 -29.03
N PRO A 284 -14.52 3.25 -29.85
CA PRO A 284 -13.74 4.47 -29.66
C PRO A 284 -14.60 5.73 -29.79
N SER A 285 -14.24 6.74 -29.02
CA SER A 285 -14.76 8.10 -29.12
C SER A 285 -14.04 8.94 -30.17
N GLY A 286 -12.82 8.55 -30.54
CA GLY A 286 -11.91 9.33 -31.39
C GLY A 286 -11.01 10.29 -30.60
N ARG A 287 -11.10 10.29 -29.26
CA ARG A 287 -10.24 11.09 -28.36
C ARG A 287 -9.10 10.26 -27.74
N GLU A 288 -9.11 8.96 -27.93
CA GLU A 288 -8.09 8.04 -27.45
C GLU A 288 -6.76 8.25 -28.20
N PRO A 289 -5.61 8.15 -27.53
CA PRO A 289 -4.33 8.04 -28.23
C PRO A 289 -4.15 6.63 -28.80
N ARG A 290 -3.13 6.45 -29.65
CA ARG A 290 -2.69 5.13 -30.11
C ARG A 290 -1.64 4.58 -29.14
N ILE A 291 -2.05 3.66 -28.27
CA ILE A 291 -1.23 3.20 -27.14
C ILE A 291 -0.29 2.08 -27.59
N LEU A 292 1.02 2.30 -27.48
CA LEU A 292 2.09 1.33 -27.75
C LEU A 292 2.69 0.87 -26.43
N VAL A 293 2.24 -0.26 -25.90
CA VAL A 293 2.51 -0.68 -24.52
C VAL A 293 3.40 -1.92 -24.45
N GLY A 294 4.36 -1.93 -23.52
CA GLY A 294 5.16 -3.11 -23.18
C GLY A 294 5.66 -3.07 -21.74
N SER A 295 6.22 -4.17 -21.26
CA SER A 295 6.71 -4.28 -19.89
C SER A 295 7.93 -5.21 -19.82
N ARG A 296 8.50 -5.43 -18.63
CA ARG A 296 9.58 -6.41 -18.44
C ARG A 296 9.14 -7.82 -18.85
N ARG A 297 8.00 -8.29 -18.33
CA ARG A 297 7.42 -9.59 -18.70
C ARG A 297 6.72 -9.57 -20.07
N GLY A 298 6.32 -8.38 -20.52
CA GLY A 298 5.61 -8.13 -21.78
C GLY A 298 4.13 -8.53 -21.78
N VAL A 299 3.62 -9.04 -20.66
CA VAL A 299 2.22 -9.40 -20.43
C VAL A 299 1.62 -8.55 -19.30
N PRO A 300 0.28 -8.41 -19.22
CA PRO A 300 -0.39 -7.88 -18.04
C PRO A 300 -0.20 -8.76 -16.82
N TYR A 301 -0.50 -8.22 -15.64
CA TYR A 301 -0.65 -9.05 -14.45
C TYR A 301 -1.78 -10.06 -14.65
N HIS A 302 -1.63 -11.24 -14.06
CA HIS A 302 -2.69 -12.24 -14.03
C HIS A 302 -3.95 -11.66 -13.38
N SER A 303 -5.15 -12.06 -13.81
CA SER A 303 -6.38 -11.60 -13.17
C SER A 303 -6.46 -12.06 -11.71
N LYS A 304 -7.30 -11.38 -10.94
CA LYS A 304 -7.70 -11.88 -9.61
C LYS A 304 -8.42 -13.22 -9.77
N VAL A 305 -8.05 -14.19 -8.95
CA VAL A 305 -8.71 -15.50 -8.90
C VAL A 305 -10.10 -15.34 -8.28
N THR A 306 -11.13 -15.95 -8.89
CA THR A 306 -12.51 -15.90 -8.37
C THR A 306 -13.06 -17.27 -7.98
N SER A 307 -12.33 -18.35 -8.22
CA SER A 307 -12.67 -19.69 -7.73
C SER A 307 -12.46 -19.82 -6.23
N VAL A 308 -13.21 -20.70 -5.58
CA VAL A 308 -12.95 -21.12 -4.19
C VAL A 308 -12.28 -22.49 -4.16
N LEU A 309 -11.55 -22.82 -3.09
CA LEU A 309 -11.00 -24.16 -2.92
C LEU A 309 -12.13 -25.20 -2.93
N GLN A 310 -11.93 -26.31 -3.64
CA GLN A 310 -12.81 -27.48 -3.67
C GLN A 310 -12.26 -28.61 -2.80
N GLY A 311 -10.93 -28.67 -2.69
CA GLY A 311 -10.23 -29.66 -1.91
C GLY A 311 -10.15 -29.31 -0.43
N GLU A 312 -9.15 -29.89 0.23
CA GLU A 312 -8.89 -29.62 1.63
C GLU A 312 -8.37 -28.17 1.84
N PRO A 313 -8.60 -27.53 3.01
CA PRO A 313 -8.10 -26.18 3.29
C PRO A 313 -6.58 -26.07 3.16
N PHE A 314 -6.07 -24.99 2.57
CA PHE A 314 -4.63 -24.74 2.43
C PHE A 314 -3.94 -24.62 3.81
N GLU A 315 -2.78 -25.27 3.95
CA GLU A 315 -1.91 -25.20 5.12
C GLU A 315 -0.46 -24.99 4.66
N THR A 316 0.26 -24.07 5.31
CA THR A 316 1.67 -23.82 4.99
C THR A 316 2.55 -25.01 5.39
N ARG A 317 3.52 -25.42 4.55
CA ARG A 317 4.37 -26.60 4.83
C ARG A 317 5.87 -26.36 4.74
N TYR A 318 6.33 -25.80 3.63
CA TYR A 318 7.73 -25.64 3.26
C TYR A 318 8.28 -24.26 3.59
N PHE A 319 7.42 -23.25 3.74
CA PHE A 319 7.82 -21.92 4.19
C PHE A 319 6.92 -21.43 5.33
N THR A 320 7.42 -21.55 6.57
CA THR A 320 6.76 -21.07 7.80
C THR A 320 7.63 -20.04 8.51
N ALA A 321 7.06 -19.32 9.47
CA ALA A 321 7.82 -18.36 10.27
C ALA A 321 8.95 -19.00 11.10
N ASP A 322 8.79 -20.26 11.52
CA ASP A 322 9.84 -21.02 12.21
C ASP A 322 11.01 -21.31 11.28
N ILE A 323 10.72 -21.82 10.08
CA ILE A 323 11.73 -22.10 9.05
C ILE A 323 12.45 -20.81 8.64
N ALA A 324 11.72 -19.71 8.42
CA ALA A 324 12.32 -18.42 8.10
C ALA A 324 13.23 -17.90 9.22
N ARG A 325 12.85 -18.08 10.50
CA ARG A 325 13.71 -17.74 11.65
C ARG A 325 14.98 -18.58 11.68
N GLU A 326 14.87 -19.88 11.43
CA GLU A 326 16.03 -20.79 11.37
C GLU A 326 17.00 -20.36 10.27
N ILE A 327 16.51 -20.09 9.06
CA ILE A 327 17.31 -19.56 7.95
C ILE A 327 18.03 -18.27 8.34
N VAL A 328 17.32 -17.30 8.92
CA VAL A 328 17.93 -16.03 9.33
C VAL A 328 19.03 -16.25 10.38
N ALA A 329 18.87 -17.23 11.28
CA ALA A 329 19.82 -17.52 12.35
C ALA A 329 21.04 -18.36 11.89
N GLU A 330 20.86 -19.26 10.92
CA GLU A 330 21.91 -20.19 10.47
C GLU A 330 22.93 -19.54 9.51
N HIS A 331 22.54 -18.46 8.84
CA HIS A 331 23.36 -17.86 7.78
C HIS A 331 23.95 -16.51 8.20
N GLU A 332 25.28 -16.38 8.11
CA GLU A 332 25.97 -15.10 8.35
C GLU A 332 25.64 -14.04 7.27
N ILE A 333 25.42 -14.48 6.02
CA ILE A 333 25.01 -13.65 4.89
C ILE A 333 23.80 -14.30 4.23
N LEU A 334 22.69 -13.58 4.12
CA LEU A 334 21.47 -14.05 3.46
C LEU A 334 21.48 -13.70 1.97
N ASP A 335 21.14 -14.71 1.16
CA ASP A 335 20.83 -14.58 -0.25
C ASP A 335 19.43 -15.15 -0.50
N PHE A 336 18.58 -14.35 -1.13
CA PHE A 336 17.16 -14.67 -1.28
C PHE A 336 16.97 -15.85 -2.22
N ARG A 337 17.73 -15.86 -3.33
CA ARG A 337 17.65 -16.91 -4.35
C ARG A 337 18.14 -18.25 -3.83
N THR A 338 19.08 -18.24 -2.91
CA THR A 338 19.69 -19.44 -2.35
C THR A 338 18.91 -19.98 -1.17
N HIS A 339 18.51 -19.11 -0.23
CA HIS A 339 17.97 -19.55 1.06
C HIS A 339 16.43 -19.54 1.13
N PHE A 340 15.76 -18.61 0.43
CA PHE A 340 14.31 -18.43 0.54
C PHE A 340 13.55 -18.94 -0.70
N TRP A 341 14.00 -18.56 -1.90
CA TRP A 341 13.31 -18.89 -3.15
C TRP A 341 13.04 -20.40 -3.35
N PRO A 342 13.95 -21.34 -3.02
CA PRO A 342 13.68 -22.75 -3.21
C PRO A 342 12.50 -23.25 -2.37
N LEU A 343 12.32 -22.72 -1.16
CA LEU A 343 11.22 -23.05 -0.27
C LEU A 343 9.92 -22.37 -0.69
N LEU A 344 9.99 -21.10 -1.09
CA LEU A 344 8.85 -20.35 -1.61
C LEU A 344 8.30 -21.01 -2.89
N ALA A 345 9.16 -21.39 -3.83
CA ALA A 345 8.77 -22.13 -5.02
C ALA A 345 8.13 -23.47 -4.66
N LYS A 346 8.67 -24.19 -3.66
CA LYS A 346 8.10 -25.44 -3.18
C LYS A 346 6.73 -25.26 -2.51
N GLU A 347 6.54 -24.17 -1.76
CA GLU A 347 5.26 -23.77 -1.17
C GLU A 347 4.20 -23.46 -2.25
N MET A 348 4.60 -22.80 -3.35
CA MET A 348 3.73 -22.56 -4.50
C MET A 348 3.25 -23.86 -5.14
N LEU A 349 4.18 -24.80 -5.41
CA LEU A 349 3.82 -26.12 -5.94
C LEU A 349 2.93 -26.88 -4.96
N HIS A 350 3.20 -26.78 -3.65
CA HIS A 350 2.38 -27.38 -2.61
C HIS A 350 0.93 -26.90 -2.67
N GLY A 351 0.71 -25.58 -2.65
CA GLY A 351 -0.64 -25.01 -2.68
C GLY A 351 -1.38 -25.34 -3.97
N TYR A 352 -0.72 -25.22 -5.11
CA TYR A 352 -1.30 -25.52 -6.42
C TYR A 352 -1.69 -27.00 -6.54
N TYR A 353 -0.74 -27.92 -6.35
CA TYR A 353 -1.00 -29.34 -6.54
C TYR A 353 -1.85 -29.93 -5.42
N ARG A 354 -1.81 -29.42 -4.19
CA ARG A 354 -2.71 -29.92 -3.15
C ARG A 354 -4.18 -29.69 -3.53
N GLU A 355 -4.50 -28.51 -4.03
CA GLU A 355 -5.86 -28.22 -4.51
C GLU A 355 -6.20 -29.02 -5.76
N LEU A 356 -5.27 -29.18 -6.71
CA LEU A 356 -5.50 -30.02 -7.89
C LEU A 356 -5.83 -31.47 -7.49
N PHE A 357 -5.03 -32.09 -6.62
CA PHE A 357 -5.20 -33.49 -6.24
C PHE A 357 -6.40 -33.75 -5.33
N THR A 358 -6.70 -32.83 -4.41
CA THR A 358 -7.79 -33.03 -3.42
C THR A 358 -9.13 -32.48 -3.89
N GLY A 359 -9.11 -31.44 -4.73
CA GLY A 359 -10.31 -30.83 -5.32
C GLY A 359 -10.74 -31.45 -6.65
N HIS A 360 -9.79 -31.95 -7.45
CA HIS A 360 -10.03 -32.50 -8.79
C HIS A 360 -9.34 -33.86 -9.00
N PRO A 361 -9.72 -34.89 -8.23
CA PRO A 361 -9.05 -36.20 -8.26
C PRO A 361 -9.14 -36.91 -9.64
N ASP A 362 -10.04 -36.48 -10.51
CA ASP A 362 -10.18 -36.96 -11.89
C ASP A 362 -9.13 -36.39 -12.86
N ARG A 363 -8.39 -35.34 -12.47
CA ARG A 363 -7.30 -34.72 -13.25
C ARG A 363 -5.92 -35.28 -12.92
N VAL A 364 -5.83 -36.21 -11.97
CA VAL A 364 -4.56 -36.80 -11.51
C VAL A 364 -4.59 -38.34 -11.54
N ARG A 365 -3.41 -38.96 -11.59
CA ARG A 365 -3.22 -40.42 -11.77
C ARG A 365 -2.80 -41.14 -10.50
N VAL A 366 -2.27 -40.42 -9.52
CA VAL A 366 -1.77 -40.97 -8.24
C VAL A 366 -2.39 -40.22 -7.07
N SER A 367 -2.27 -40.78 -5.86
CA SER A 367 -2.80 -40.12 -4.66
C SER A 367 -1.96 -38.89 -4.27
N TRP A 368 -2.59 -37.94 -3.58
CA TRP A 368 -1.88 -36.79 -3.00
C TRP A 368 -0.73 -37.22 -2.07
N VAL A 369 -0.92 -38.30 -1.31
CA VAL A 369 0.11 -38.81 -0.38
C VAL A 369 1.35 -39.28 -1.14
N GLU A 370 1.18 -39.99 -2.25
CA GLU A 370 2.28 -40.43 -3.11
C GLU A 370 2.97 -39.23 -3.77
N PHE A 371 2.21 -38.31 -4.37
CA PHE A 371 2.79 -37.13 -5.03
C PHE A 371 3.50 -36.20 -4.06
N ARG A 372 2.94 -35.96 -2.86
CA ARG A 372 3.58 -35.15 -1.82
C ARG A 372 4.92 -35.75 -1.38
N ALA A 373 5.08 -37.07 -1.39
CA ALA A 373 6.37 -37.69 -1.07
C ALA A 373 7.46 -37.34 -2.10
N GLU A 374 7.08 -37.15 -3.37
CA GLU A 374 7.98 -36.65 -4.42
C GLU A 374 8.31 -35.16 -4.22
N LEU A 375 7.29 -34.33 -3.88
CA LEU A 375 7.53 -32.95 -3.46
C LEU A 375 8.50 -32.91 -2.29
N ASP A 376 8.30 -33.67 -1.22
CA ASP A 376 9.19 -33.72 -0.06
C ASP A 376 10.63 -34.08 -0.44
N ARG A 377 10.81 -35.06 -1.34
CA ARG A 377 12.11 -35.60 -1.75
C ARG A 377 12.93 -34.66 -2.64
N PHE A 378 12.29 -33.98 -3.59
CA PHE A 378 12.98 -33.25 -4.64
C PHE A 378 12.91 -31.72 -4.46
N ALA A 379 13.82 -31.02 -5.15
CA ALA A 379 13.81 -29.56 -5.20
C ALA A 379 12.74 -29.06 -6.18
N ALA A 380 12.17 -27.87 -5.95
CA ALA A 380 11.02 -27.36 -6.70
C ALA A 380 11.23 -27.27 -8.23
N GLN A 381 12.48 -27.13 -8.68
CA GLN A 381 12.84 -27.01 -10.11
C GLN A 381 13.74 -28.17 -10.57
N SER A 382 13.72 -29.31 -9.89
CA SER A 382 14.55 -30.46 -10.30
C SER A 382 13.91 -31.22 -11.47
N PRO A 383 14.71 -31.80 -12.40
CA PRO A 383 14.20 -32.64 -13.47
C PRO A 383 13.37 -33.82 -12.95
N GLU A 384 13.76 -34.41 -11.82
CA GLU A 384 13.05 -35.53 -11.21
C GLU A 384 11.65 -35.13 -10.72
N LEU A 385 11.50 -33.92 -10.17
CA LEU A 385 10.17 -33.42 -9.79
C LEU A 385 9.31 -33.12 -11.02
N HIS A 386 9.90 -32.53 -12.08
CA HIS A 386 9.20 -32.29 -13.34
C HIS A 386 8.68 -33.59 -13.97
N GLU A 387 9.50 -34.65 -14.01
CA GLU A 387 9.07 -35.98 -14.48
C GLU A 387 7.95 -36.56 -13.60
N ALA A 388 8.06 -36.42 -12.28
CA ALA A 388 7.03 -36.89 -11.34
C ALA A 388 5.71 -36.13 -11.51
N VAL A 389 5.75 -34.81 -11.76
CA VAL A 389 4.58 -33.98 -12.09
C VAL A 389 3.92 -34.50 -13.36
N LEU A 390 4.65 -34.61 -14.46
CA LEU A 390 4.09 -35.05 -15.73
C LEU A 390 3.50 -36.46 -15.65
N ALA A 391 4.14 -37.37 -14.90
CA ALA A 391 3.63 -38.72 -14.68
C ALA A 391 2.35 -38.75 -13.84
N ALA A 392 2.13 -37.76 -12.97
CA ALA A 392 0.98 -37.69 -12.09
C ALA A 392 -0.24 -37.02 -12.74
N LEU A 393 -0.07 -36.21 -13.78
CA LEU A 393 -1.17 -35.46 -14.42
C LEU A 393 -1.91 -36.28 -15.49
N VAL A 394 -3.23 -36.11 -15.57
CA VAL A 394 -4.03 -36.63 -16.68
C VAL A 394 -3.79 -35.81 -17.95
N ASP A 395 -3.89 -34.49 -17.82
CA ASP A 395 -3.58 -33.50 -18.86
C ASP A 395 -2.27 -32.78 -18.51
N PRO A 396 -1.20 -32.88 -19.33
CA PRO A 396 0.05 -32.16 -19.08
C PRO A 396 -0.10 -30.65 -18.98
N SER A 397 -1.16 -30.05 -19.53
CA SER A 397 -1.42 -28.61 -19.43
C SER A 397 -1.83 -28.15 -18.02
N ASP A 398 -2.03 -29.09 -17.08
CA ASP A 398 -2.24 -28.78 -15.67
C ASP A 398 -0.93 -28.54 -14.91
N GLU A 399 0.22 -28.69 -15.55
CA GLU A 399 1.52 -28.40 -14.96
C GLU A 399 1.68 -26.91 -14.63
N LEU A 400 2.18 -26.64 -13.42
CA LEU A 400 2.71 -25.33 -13.03
C LEU A 400 4.23 -25.31 -13.20
N ASP A 401 4.70 -24.84 -14.35
CA ASP A 401 6.11 -24.46 -14.55
C ASP A 401 6.33 -23.01 -14.12
N ILE A 402 6.97 -22.84 -12.96
CA ILE A 402 7.21 -21.53 -12.35
C ILE A 402 8.07 -20.62 -13.24
N GLU A 403 9.03 -21.16 -13.99
CA GLU A 403 9.94 -20.36 -14.80
C GLU A 403 9.23 -19.77 -16.01
N THR A 404 8.48 -20.60 -16.75
CA THR A 404 7.64 -20.14 -17.86
C THR A 404 6.53 -19.21 -17.36
N PHE A 405 5.99 -19.48 -16.16
CA PHE A 405 4.96 -18.66 -15.55
C PHE A 405 5.45 -17.23 -15.19
N ASP A 406 6.69 -17.09 -14.70
CA ASP A 406 7.30 -15.77 -14.43
C ASP A 406 7.68 -15.01 -15.72
N HIS A 407 8.09 -15.73 -16.76
CA HIS A 407 8.60 -15.14 -18.01
C HIS A 407 7.93 -15.73 -19.27
N PRO A 408 6.62 -15.48 -19.49
CA PRO A 408 5.85 -16.16 -20.54
C PRO A 408 6.28 -15.83 -21.98
N LEU A 409 6.99 -14.71 -22.18
CA LEU A 409 7.50 -14.29 -23.49
C LEU A 409 9.00 -14.58 -23.68
N ARG A 410 9.64 -15.31 -22.77
CA ARG A 410 11.06 -15.64 -22.90
C ARG A 410 11.28 -16.46 -24.18
N GLY A 411 12.14 -15.96 -25.07
CA GLY A 411 12.43 -16.59 -26.35
C GLY A 411 11.36 -16.41 -27.44
N ALA A 412 10.25 -15.73 -27.15
CA ALA A 412 9.25 -15.40 -28.15
C ALA A 412 9.78 -14.34 -29.13
N ALA A 413 9.45 -14.48 -30.42
CA ALA A 413 9.85 -13.55 -31.48
C ALA A 413 8.68 -13.24 -32.41
N ALA A 414 8.56 -11.98 -32.82
CA ALA A 414 7.53 -11.48 -33.71
C ALA A 414 8.09 -10.41 -34.65
N THR A 415 7.65 -10.42 -35.91
CA THR A 415 8.12 -9.51 -36.97
C THR A 415 7.27 -8.23 -37.09
N ASP A 416 6.06 -8.26 -36.52
CA ASP A 416 5.11 -7.14 -36.53
C ASP A 416 4.25 -7.13 -35.25
N VAL A 417 3.63 -5.97 -34.99
CA VAL A 417 2.80 -5.71 -33.80
C VAL A 417 1.56 -6.62 -33.75
N GLY A 418 0.96 -6.94 -34.90
CA GLY A 418 -0.23 -7.80 -34.97
C GLY A 418 0.08 -9.22 -34.48
N SER A 419 1.24 -9.76 -34.85
CA SER A 419 1.70 -11.07 -34.37
C SER A 419 1.89 -11.11 -32.85
N VAL A 420 2.40 -10.02 -32.25
CA VAL A 420 2.50 -9.90 -30.78
C VAL A 420 1.10 -9.84 -30.15
N SER A 421 0.18 -9.07 -30.74
CA SER A 421 -1.18 -8.96 -30.25
C SER A 421 -1.91 -10.30 -30.23
N VAL A 422 -1.78 -11.13 -31.26
CA VAL A 422 -2.39 -12.48 -31.27
C VAL A 422 -1.90 -13.33 -30.11
N ALA A 423 -0.59 -13.40 -29.89
CA ALA A 423 -0.01 -14.18 -28.79
C ALA A 423 -0.49 -13.70 -27.41
N LEU A 424 -0.59 -12.37 -27.22
CA LEU A 424 -1.07 -11.80 -25.96
C LEU A 424 -2.57 -11.93 -25.78
N HIS A 425 -3.34 -11.92 -26.86
CA HIS A 425 -4.78 -12.22 -26.79
C HIS A 425 -5.00 -13.64 -26.29
N ASP A 426 -4.25 -14.61 -26.82
CA ASP A 426 -4.37 -16.01 -26.41
C ASP A 426 -3.90 -16.21 -24.95
N TYR A 427 -2.79 -15.57 -24.57
CA TYR A 427 -2.32 -15.56 -23.17
C TYR A 427 -3.37 -15.00 -22.21
N ILE A 428 -3.96 -13.85 -22.52
CA ILE A 428 -4.96 -13.21 -21.66
C ILE A 428 -6.24 -14.06 -21.57
N ARG A 429 -6.70 -14.63 -22.69
CA ARG A 429 -7.89 -15.51 -22.69
C ARG A 429 -7.66 -16.76 -21.86
N GLU A 430 -6.46 -17.34 -21.93
CA GLU A 430 -6.12 -18.52 -21.12
C GLU A 430 -6.02 -18.18 -19.63
N ASP A 431 -5.45 -17.02 -19.28
CA ASP A 431 -5.43 -16.54 -17.91
C ASP A 431 -6.86 -16.39 -17.35
N LEU A 432 -7.74 -15.71 -18.08
CA LEU A 432 -9.14 -15.54 -17.69
C LEU A 432 -9.86 -16.88 -17.53
N ARG A 433 -9.62 -17.82 -18.44
CA ARG A 433 -10.21 -19.17 -18.39
C ARG A 433 -9.76 -19.93 -17.14
N ARG A 434 -8.47 -19.87 -16.79
CA ARG A 434 -7.91 -20.58 -15.62
C ARG A 434 -8.23 -19.90 -14.30
N ARG A 435 -8.29 -18.57 -14.25
CA ARG A 435 -8.43 -17.85 -12.98
C ARG A 435 -9.87 -17.55 -12.58
N ASN A 436 -10.78 -17.54 -13.55
CA ASN A 436 -12.19 -17.22 -13.31
C ASN A 436 -13.12 -18.44 -13.39
N SER A 437 -12.57 -19.67 -13.43
CA SER A 437 -13.35 -20.91 -13.52
C SER A 437 -13.15 -21.79 -12.28
N GLN A 438 -14.25 -22.36 -11.78
CA GLN A 438 -14.22 -23.30 -10.66
C GLN A 438 -13.50 -24.62 -10.98
N GLN A 439 -13.41 -24.98 -12.27
CA GLN A 439 -12.66 -26.15 -12.73
C GLN A 439 -11.15 -25.98 -12.56
N HIS A 440 -10.68 -24.75 -12.32
CA HIS A 440 -9.26 -24.42 -12.21
C HIS A 440 -8.89 -23.83 -10.84
N SER A 441 -9.55 -24.31 -9.78
CA SER A 441 -9.33 -23.82 -8.42
C SER A 441 -7.91 -24.05 -7.88
N GLU A 442 -7.07 -24.85 -8.54
CA GLU A 442 -5.63 -24.93 -8.25
C GLU A 442 -4.94 -23.56 -8.27
N ASN A 443 -5.45 -22.59 -9.03
CA ASN A 443 -4.99 -21.21 -9.02
C ASN A 443 -5.32 -20.48 -7.71
N GLN A 444 -6.42 -20.84 -7.05
CA GLN A 444 -6.74 -20.36 -5.70
C GLN A 444 -5.76 -20.94 -4.68
N GLY A 445 -5.40 -22.22 -4.83
CA GLY A 445 -4.34 -22.86 -4.03
C GLY A 445 -3.00 -22.15 -4.17
N LEU A 446 -2.59 -21.83 -5.40
CA LEU A 446 -1.38 -21.04 -5.68
C LEU A 446 -1.45 -19.63 -5.09
N PHE A 447 -2.60 -18.94 -5.22
CA PHE A 447 -2.79 -17.62 -4.65
C PHE A 447 -2.62 -17.61 -3.13
N LEU A 448 -3.23 -18.58 -2.43
CA LEU A 448 -3.11 -18.69 -0.97
C LEU A 448 -1.67 -19.00 -0.55
N ALA A 449 -0.99 -19.92 -1.23
CA ALA A 449 0.42 -20.21 -0.98
C ALA A 449 1.29 -18.96 -1.08
N LEU A 450 1.10 -18.17 -2.15
CA LEU A 450 1.82 -16.91 -2.33
C LEU A 450 1.44 -15.85 -1.28
N LEU A 451 0.16 -15.71 -0.96
CA LEU A 451 -0.32 -14.75 0.02
C LEU A 451 0.30 -15.01 1.40
N PHE A 452 0.19 -16.24 1.90
CA PHE A 452 0.74 -16.59 3.21
C PHE A 452 2.27 -16.52 3.20
N SER A 453 2.92 -16.98 2.12
CA SER A 453 4.37 -16.85 1.96
C SER A 453 4.83 -15.40 2.00
N PHE A 454 4.12 -14.51 1.30
CA PHE A 454 4.42 -13.08 1.33
C PHE A 454 4.26 -12.53 2.74
N MET A 455 3.11 -12.77 3.39
CA MET A 455 2.83 -12.33 4.76
C MET A 455 3.90 -12.77 5.76
N THR A 456 4.33 -14.03 5.69
CA THR A 456 5.42 -14.54 6.52
C THR A 456 6.73 -13.84 6.20
N PHE A 457 7.08 -13.70 4.92
CA PHE A 457 8.35 -13.12 4.51
C PHE A 457 8.50 -11.62 4.87
N VAL A 458 7.42 -10.83 4.88
CA VAL A 458 7.48 -9.41 5.26
C VAL A 458 8.01 -9.21 6.67
N GLU A 459 7.89 -10.20 7.56
CA GLU A 459 8.42 -10.12 8.93
C GLU A 459 9.95 -10.24 8.99
N PHE A 460 10.59 -10.72 7.92
CA PHE A 460 12.03 -11.02 7.84
C PHE A 460 12.80 -10.16 6.82
N GLN A 461 12.11 -9.30 6.07
CA GLN A 461 12.74 -8.47 5.03
C GLN A 461 13.81 -7.50 5.59
N ASP A 462 13.71 -7.14 6.87
CA ASP A 462 14.63 -6.23 7.56
C ASP A 462 15.73 -6.96 8.37
N ALA A 463 15.93 -8.26 8.12
CA ALA A 463 17.01 -9.01 8.73
C ALA A 463 18.38 -8.32 8.50
N PRO A 464 19.27 -8.26 9.50
CA PRO A 464 20.49 -7.46 9.46
C PRO A 464 21.61 -8.06 8.59
N ASN A 465 21.44 -9.29 8.12
CA ASN A 465 22.45 -10.11 7.46
C ASN A 465 22.22 -10.27 5.95
N TRP A 466 21.34 -9.51 5.32
CA TRP A 466 21.16 -9.56 3.86
C TRP A 466 22.43 -9.15 3.09
N SER A 467 22.76 -9.88 2.03
CA SER A 467 23.65 -9.36 0.98
C SER A 467 23.02 -8.11 0.34
N PRO A 468 23.78 -7.04 0.06
CA PRO A 468 23.27 -5.85 -0.62
C PRO A 468 22.61 -6.17 -1.97
N VAL A 469 23.21 -7.10 -2.74
CA VAL A 469 22.71 -7.47 -4.08
C VAL A 469 21.34 -8.14 -3.96
N SER A 470 21.22 -9.10 -3.05
CA SER A 470 19.96 -9.79 -2.80
C SER A 470 18.88 -8.86 -2.25
N LEU A 471 19.22 -7.97 -1.30
CA LEU A 471 18.24 -7.03 -0.75
C LEU A 471 17.74 -6.04 -1.81
N ALA A 472 18.66 -5.41 -2.55
CA ALA A 472 18.31 -4.41 -3.55
C ALA A 472 17.58 -5.01 -4.76
N GLY A 473 18.06 -6.14 -5.28
CA GLY A 473 17.54 -6.76 -6.49
C GLY A 473 16.43 -7.78 -6.23
N ASP A 474 16.71 -8.82 -5.44
CA ASP A 474 15.79 -9.95 -5.32
C ASP A 474 14.61 -9.65 -4.39
N VAL A 475 14.88 -9.14 -3.19
CA VAL A 475 13.86 -8.89 -2.17
C VAL A 475 12.96 -7.71 -2.58
N ARG A 476 13.56 -6.55 -2.85
CA ARG A 476 12.81 -5.31 -3.07
C ARG A 476 12.22 -5.18 -4.48
N VAL A 477 12.88 -5.73 -5.50
CA VAL A 477 12.44 -5.58 -6.90
C VAL A 477 11.80 -6.86 -7.42
N TRP A 478 12.50 -7.98 -7.44
CA TRP A 478 12.00 -9.19 -8.10
C TRP A 478 10.86 -9.85 -7.32
N TRP A 479 11.04 -10.19 -6.03
CA TRP A 479 10.05 -10.91 -5.22
C TRP A 479 8.75 -10.12 -5.07
N LYS A 480 8.85 -8.85 -4.70
CA LYS A 480 7.69 -7.94 -4.65
C LYS A 480 6.99 -7.84 -6.01
N GLY A 481 7.77 -7.75 -7.10
CA GLY A 481 7.24 -7.67 -8.47
C GLY A 481 6.67 -9.00 -8.99
N PHE A 482 7.14 -10.14 -8.51
CA PHE A 482 6.62 -11.48 -8.80
C PHE A 482 5.30 -11.70 -8.06
N PHE A 483 5.28 -11.48 -6.74
CA PHE A 483 4.07 -11.55 -5.94
C PHE A 483 2.98 -10.65 -6.52
N SER A 484 3.31 -9.40 -6.87
CA SER A 484 2.33 -8.46 -7.43
C SER A 484 1.77 -8.94 -8.77
N TYR A 485 2.63 -9.50 -9.64
CA TYR A 485 2.25 -10.03 -10.95
C TYR A 485 1.26 -11.20 -10.86
N VAL A 486 1.42 -12.07 -9.85
CA VAL A 486 0.61 -13.28 -9.70
C VAL A 486 -0.60 -13.11 -8.78
N ALA A 487 -0.45 -12.41 -7.66
CA ALA A 487 -1.44 -12.39 -6.57
C ALA A 487 -2.20 -11.05 -6.42
N SER A 488 -1.62 -9.96 -6.93
CA SER A 488 -2.19 -8.60 -6.89
C SER A 488 -2.74 -8.15 -8.24
N GLY A 489 -3.29 -9.09 -9.00
CA GLY A 489 -3.90 -8.87 -10.31
C GLY A 489 -5.10 -7.91 -10.34
N PRO A 490 -5.44 -7.36 -11.52
CA PRO A 490 -6.68 -6.60 -11.70
C PRO A 490 -7.91 -7.53 -11.70
N PRO A 491 -9.13 -6.96 -11.57
CA PRO A 491 -10.37 -7.70 -11.84
C PRO A 491 -10.35 -8.38 -13.21
N GLY A 492 -10.93 -9.58 -13.35
CA GLY A 492 -10.98 -10.31 -14.63
C GLY A 492 -11.51 -9.47 -15.80
N HIS A 493 -12.62 -8.75 -15.59
CA HIS A 493 -13.20 -7.89 -16.63
C HIS A 493 -12.24 -6.80 -17.15
N ARG A 494 -11.23 -6.37 -16.39
CA ARG A 494 -10.21 -5.42 -16.87
C ARG A 494 -9.30 -6.02 -17.93
N LEU A 495 -9.09 -7.34 -17.90
CA LEU A 495 -8.37 -8.02 -18.96
C LEU A 495 -9.27 -8.24 -20.19
N ASP A 496 -10.57 -8.48 -20.00
CA ASP A 496 -11.55 -8.47 -21.11
C ASP A 496 -11.59 -7.09 -21.80
N GLU A 497 -11.55 -6.00 -21.02
CA GLU A 497 -11.45 -4.63 -21.53
C GLU A 497 -10.14 -4.41 -22.30
N LEU A 498 -9.00 -4.88 -21.79
CA LEU A 498 -7.71 -4.80 -22.48
C LEU A 498 -7.73 -5.55 -23.83
N LEU A 499 -8.35 -6.74 -23.88
CA LEU A 499 -8.57 -7.47 -25.12
C LEU A 499 -9.39 -6.63 -26.11
N ALA A 500 -10.54 -6.10 -25.67
CA ALA A 500 -11.44 -5.31 -26.52
C ALA A 500 -10.77 -4.02 -27.03
N LEU A 501 -9.95 -3.36 -26.21
CA LEU A 501 -9.16 -2.18 -26.61
C LEU A 501 -8.12 -2.52 -27.68
N SER A 502 -7.47 -3.68 -27.55
CA SER A 502 -6.48 -4.13 -28.52
C SER A 502 -7.13 -4.56 -29.84
N GLU A 503 -8.24 -5.30 -29.78
CA GLU A 503 -9.04 -5.69 -30.95
C GLU A 503 -9.62 -4.47 -31.70
N ALA A 504 -9.96 -3.40 -30.98
CA ALA A 504 -10.39 -2.12 -31.57
C ALA A 504 -9.24 -1.27 -32.14
N GLY A 505 -7.99 -1.72 -32.02
CA GLY A 505 -6.81 -1.02 -32.53
C GLY A 505 -6.38 0.21 -31.71
N VAL A 506 -6.87 0.34 -30.47
CA VAL A 506 -6.47 1.43 -29.55
C VAL A 506 -5.18 1.05 -28.81
N VAL A 507 -5.05 -0.22 -28.40
CA VAL A 507 -3.89 -0.75 -27.69
C VAL A 507 -3.09 -1.73 -28.57
N HIS A 508 -1.78 -1.50 -28.63
CA HIS A 508 -0.82 -2.30 -29.37
C HIS A 508 0.30 -2.76 -28.45
N PHE A 509 0.58 -4.06 -28.47
CA PHE A 509 1.60 -4.63 -27.60
C PHE A 509 2.99 -4.63 -28.25
N LEU A 510 4.00 -4.23 -27.48
CA LEU A 510 5.41 -4.21 -27.88
C LEU A 510 6.18 -5.44 -27.37
N GLY A 511 5.57 -6.25 -26.50
CA GLY A 511 6.15 -7.47 -25.93
C GLY A 511 7.06 -7.23 -24.72
N GLY A 512 7.93 -8.21 -24.45
CA GLY A 512 8.78 -8.28 -23.25
C GLY A 512 10.05 -7.44 -23.33
N GLU A 513 10.63 -7.18 -22.16
CA GLU A 513 11.90 -6.46 -21.95
C GLU A 513 11.95 -5.10 -22.68
N LEU A 514 10.85 -4.34 -22.62
CA LEU A 514 10.74 -3.04 -23.30
C LEU A 514 11.81 -2.05 -22.78
N ARG A 515 12.65 -1.57 -23.71
CA ARG A 515 13.63 -0.49 -23.46
C ARG A 515 13.23 0.76 -24.20
N VAL A 516 13.46 1.91 -23.57
CA VAL A 516 13.17 3.25 -24.13
C VAL A 516 14.40 4.14 -24.04
N TRP A 517 14.66 4.89 -25.11
CA TRP A 517 15.74 5.85 -25.19
C TRP A 517 15.37 7.08 -26.02
N GLU A 518 16.14 8.14 -25.83
CA GLU A 518 16.04 9.43 -26.50
C GLU A 518 16.67 9.35 -27.89
N ASP A 519 16.00 9.91 -28.90
CA ASP A 519 16.59 10.22 -30.19
C ASP A 519 16.80 11.73 -30.31
N GLU A 520 18.01 12.18 -30.06
CA GLU A 520 18.39 13.59 -30.18
C GLU A 520 18.32 14.11 -31.64
N GLU A 521 18.51 13.26 -32.65
CA GLU A 521 18.45 13.69 -34.06
C GLU A 521 17.00 13.89 -34.51
N ALA A 522 16.12 12.94 -34.18
CA ALA A 522 14.72 13.02 -34.55
C ALA A 522 13.86 13.85 -33.58
N GLY A 523 14.36 14.13 -32.37
CA GLY A 523 13.58 14.76 -31.30
C GLY A 523 12.39 13.89 -30.88
N LEU A 524 12.59 12.59 -30.70
CA LEU A 524 11.53 11.61 -30.38
C LEU A 524 11.98 10.59 -29.33
N PHE A 525 11.04 10.00 -28.62
CA PHE A 525 11.29 8.78 -27.86
C PHE A 525 11.30 7.56 -28.79
N ARG A 526 12.22 6.64 -28.55
CA ARG A 526 12.35 5.35 -29.24
C ARG A 526 12.14 4.20 -28.27
N ALA A 527 11.50 3.13 -28.73
CA ALA A 527 11.32 1.92 -27.93
C ALA A 527 11.51 0.63 -28.71
N LYS A 528 12.04 -0.38 -28.04
CA LYS A 528 12.20 -1.75 -28.56
C LYS A 528 12.19 -2.77 -27.42
N GLY A 529 11.42 -3.84 -27.59
CA GLY A 529 11.43 -5.02 -26.73
C GLY A 529 12.25 -6.17 -27.33
N THR A 530 12.35 -7.29 -26.62
CA THR A 530 12.99 -8.51 -27.12
C THR A 530 12.07 -9.34 -28.02
N THR A 531 10.75 -9.22 -27.83
CA THR A 531 9.76 -9.97 -28.60
C THR A 531 9.56 -9.40 -30.00
N LEU A 532 9.40 -8.08 -30.13
CA LEU A 532 9.14 -7.41 -31.41
C LEU A 532 10.46 -6.99 -32.08
N GLU A 533 10.70 -7.45 -33.31
CA GLU A 533 11.89 -7.09 -34.08
C GLU A 533 11.96 -5.59 -34.38
N ARG A 534 10.80 -5.01 -34.68
CA ARG A 534 10.63 -3.61 -35.06
C ARG A 534 10.80 -2.67 -33.87
N GLN A 535 11.37 -1.51 -34.17
CA GLN A 535 11.43 -0.39 -33.25
C GLN A 535 10.25 0.56 -33.51
N VAL A 536 9.76 1.20 -32.45
CA VAL A 536 8.72 2.24 -32.54
C VAL A 536 9.25 3.60 -32.06
N SER A 537 8.54 4.67 -32.41
CA SER A 537 8.86 6.02 -31.97
C SER A 537 7.59 6.81 -31.69
N ALA A 538 7.63 7.71 -30.73
CA ALA A 538 6.50 8.54 -30.32
C ALA A 538 6.97 9.90 -29.77
N ARG A 539 6.06 10.88 -29.83
CA ARG A 539 6.24 12.17 -29.15
C ARG A 539 5.83 12.14 -27.68
N ALA A 540 5.13 11.08 -27.26
CA ALA A 540 4.66 10.90 -25.91
C ALA A 540 5.21 9.61 -25.28
N LEU A 541 5.64 9.70 -24.02
CA LEU A 541 6.08 8.59 -23.18
C LEU A 541 5.36 8.65 -21.82
N ILE A 542 4.86 7.51 -21.35
CA ILE A 542 4.24 7.38 -20.03
C ILE A 542 4.84 6.19 -19.29
N ASP A 543 5.24 6.44 -18.04
CA ASP A 543 5.63 5.41 -17.10
C ASP A 543 4.45 5.00 -16.21
N ALA A 544 3.89 3.84 -16.48
CA ALA A 544 2.69 3.34 -15.84
C ALA A 544 3.00 2.52 -14.57
N TRP A 545 3.71 3.13 -13.61
CA TRP A 545 3.93 2.60 -12.25
C TRP A 545 4.03 3.73 -11.22
N LEU A 546 3.91 3.37 -9.94
CA LEU A 546 4.08 4.32 -8.83
C LEU A 546 5.56 4.65 -8.60
N PRO A 547 5.91 5.85 -8.15
CA PRO A 547 7.26 6.16 -7.71
C PRO A 547 7.77 5.16 -6.68
N ASP A 548 9.06 4.83 -6.76
CA ASP A 548 9.73 4.11 -5.67
C ASP A 548 9.77 4.99 -4.43
N ALA A 549 9.73 4.34 -3.26
CA ALA A 549 9.91 5.05 -2.00
C ALA A 549 11.32 5.67 -1.98
N ASP A 550 11.36 6.99 -1.83
CA ASP A 550 12.58 7.78 -1.68
C ASP A 550 12.25 8.97 -0.78
N VAL A 551 12.46 8.78 0.53
CA VAL A 551 12.20 9.82 1.51
C VAL A 551 13.14 11.03 1.36
N ALA A 552 14.36 10.83 0.83
CA ALA A 552 15.30 11.92 0.63
C ALA A 552 14.82 12.90 -0.44
N HIS A 553 14.09 12.41 -1.45
CA HIS A 553 13.51 13.23 -2.52
C HIS A 553 11.98 13.19 -2.53
N THR A 554 11.34 12.96 -1.39
CA THR A 554 9.86 12.89 -1.33
C THR A 554 9.20 14.20 -1.73
N ASP A 555 8.03 14.13 -2.37
CA ASP A 555 7.18 15.30 -2.65
C ASP A 555 6.43 15.82 -1.40
N ASN A 556 6.31 15.00 -0.34
CA ASN A 556 5.65 15.37 0.90
C ASN A 556 6.50 16.34 1.75
N LEU A 557 5.97 17.54 1.99
CA LEU A 557 6.69 18.61 2.69
C LEU A 557 7.06 18.25 4.13
N ALA A 558 6.13 17.65 4.90
CA ALA A 558 6.38 17.26 6.28
C ALA A 558 7.49 16.19 6.39
N LEU A 559 7.50 15.19 5.51
CA LEU A 559 8.55 14.16 5.48
C LEU A 559 9.90 14.73 5.06
N ARG A 560 9.92 15.61 4.05
CA ARG A 560 11.16 16.27 3.63
C ARG A 560 11.76 17.08 4.77
N GLN A 561 10.93 17.90 5.45
CA GLN A 561 11.36 18.69 6.59
C GLN A 561 11.89 17.82 7.74
N LEU A 562 11.21 16.70 8.04
CA LEU A 562 11.62 15.74 9.06
C LEU A 562 13.04 15.19 8.83
N ILE A 563 13.36 14.83 7.58
CA ILE A 563 14.69 14.35 7.19
C ILE A 563 15.72 15.49 7.19
N GLU A 564 15.40 16.64 6.58
CA GLU A 564 16.32 17.78 6.49
C GLU A 564 16.74 18.33 7.85
N SER A 565 15.85 18.28 8.85
CA SER A 565 16.18 18.72 10.21
C SER A 565 16.92 17.68 11.05
N GLY A 566 17.09 16.45 10.56
CA GLY A 566 17.68 15.33 11.30
C GLY A 566 16.79 14.76 12.41
N GLU A 567 15.52 15.18 12.48
CA GLU A 567 14.53 14.69 13.45
C GLU A 567 13.93 13.33 13.03
N GLY A 568 14.17 12.93 11.79
CA GLY A 568 14.08 11.56 11.31
C GLY A 568 15.26 11.23 10.42
N ARG A 569 15.49 9.95 10.18
CA ARG A 569 16.48 9.46 9.21
C ARG A 569 15.89 8.43 8.27
N GLU A 570 16.48 8.33 7.09
CA GLU A 570 16.26 7.21 6.20
C GLU A 570 16.80 5.92 6.83
N ARG A 571 16.08 4.82 6.66
CA ARG A 571 16.52 3.49 7.06
C ARG A 571 17.67 3.06 6.18
N ILE A 572 18.79 2.78 6.85
CA ILE A 572 19.99 2.23 6.23
C ILE A 572 20.13 0.76 6.63
N ALA A 573 19.84 -0.15 5.71
CA ALA A 573 20.07 -1.57 5.92
C ALA A 573 21.57 -1.83 6.04
N ALA A 574 22.00 -2.26 7.23
CA ALA A 574 23.34 -2.79 7.41
C ALA A 574 23.41 -4.13 6.67
N THR A 575 24.50 -4.33 5.94
CA THR A 575 24.75 -5.56 5.19
C THR A 575 26.18 -6.00 5.47
N PRO A 576 26.51 -7.29 5.31
CA PRO A 576 27.89 -7.76 5.49
C PRO A 576 28.91 -7.05 4.59
N GLU A 577 28.48 -6.52 3.44
CA GLU A 577 29.33 -5.91 2.41
C GLU A 577 29.26 -4.36 2.40
N GLY A 578 28.50 -3.75 3.31
CA GLY A 578 28.32 -2.29 3.38
C GLY A 578 26.96 -1.88 3.91
N SER A 579 26.35 -0.89 3.27
CA SER A 579 25.04 -0.38 3.70
C SER A 579 24.20 0.04 2.50
N LEU A 580 22.88 -0.11 2.62
CA LEU A 580 21.92 0.21 1.57
C LEU A 580 20.82 1.12 2.11
N ALA A 581 20.66 2.29 1.50
CA ALA A 581 19.54 3.19 1.72
C ALA A 581 18.24 2.55 1.18
N THR A 582 17.21 2.44 2.00
CA THR A 582 15.98 1.72 1.64
C THR A 582 14.85 2.63 1.17
N GLY A 583 15.05 3.94 1.15
CA GLY A 583 14.07 4.93 0.66
C GLY A 583 12.90 5.20 1.60
N VAL A 584 12.90 4.62 2.81
CA VAL A 584 11.85 4.76 3.83
C VAL A 584 12.43 5.33 5.11
N ILE A 585 11.60 5.96 5.95
CA ILE A 585 12.05 6.44 7.26
C ILE A 585 12.29 5.27 8.22
N GLU A 586 13.29 5.42 9.08
CA GLU A 586 13.55 4.45 10.14
C GLU A 586 12.64 4.71 11.34
N VAL A 587 11.94 3.66 11.77
CA VAL A 587 11.13 3.65 12.99
C VAL A 587 11.53 2.47 13.87
N ARG A 588 11.36 2.64 15.18
CA ARG A 588 11.51 1.55 16.15
C ARG A 588 10.35 0.56 15.98
N ARG A 589 10.68 -0.74 15.87
CA ARG A 589 9.71 -1.78 15.49
C ARG A 589 8.56 -1.95 16.47
N GLU A 590 8.82 -1.79 17.76
CA GLU A 590 7.86 -2.09 18.82
C GLU A 590 6.69 -1.09 18.87
N ASP A 591 6.94 0.18 18.57
CA ASP A 591 5.96 1.26 18.76
C ASP A 591 5.97 2.32 17.67
N SER A 592 6.68 2.10 16.56
CA SER A 592 6.78 2.98 15.39
C SER A 592 7.27 4.40 15.69
N ARG A 593 8.07 4.56 16.75
CA ARG A 593 8.69 5.83 17.11
C ARG A 593 9.79 6.17 16.12
N ILE A 594 9.81 7.42 15.63
CA ILE A 594 10.78 7.85 14.60
C ILE A 594 12.21 7.78 15.17
N VAL A 595 13.16 7.27 14.38
CA VAL A 595 14.58 7.29 14.71
C VAL A 595 15.22 8.54 14.10
N GLN A 596 15.92 9.32 14.93
CA GLN A 596 16.59 10.56 14.56
C GLN A 596 17.95 10.26 13.89
N ALA A 597 18.56 11.28 13.27
CA ALA A 597 19.85 11.14 12.59
C ALA A 597 20.98 10.67 13.53
N ASP A 598 20.92 11.02 14.82
CA ASP A 598 21.86 10.57 15.85
C ASP A 598 21.63 9.12 16.33
N GLY A 599 20.58 8.46 15.84
CA GLY A 599 20.20 7.10 16.18
C GLY A 599 19.36 6.95 17.44
N THR A 600 19.01 8.05 18.12
CA THR A 600 18.05 8.04 19.22
C THR A 600 16.62 8.02 18.71
N THR A 601 15.67 7.55 19.52
CA THR A 601 14.25 7.59 19.18
C THR A 601 13.66 8.94 19.59
N HIS A 602 12.89 9.56 18.69
CA HIS A 602 12.27 10.85 18.95
C HIS A 602 11.32 10.76 20.16
N PRO A 603 11.40 11.70 21.13
CA PRO A 603 10.64 11.59 22.37
C PRO A 603 9.12 11.72 22.18
N ARG A 604 8.67 12.38 21.11
CA ARG A 604 7.26 12.73 20.89
C ARG A 604 6.71 12.55 19.46
N ARG A 605 7.43 11.81 18.59
CA ARG A 605 7.04 11.63 17.18
C ARG A 605 7.04 10.17 16.78
N PHE A 606 5.98 9.78 16.10
CA PHE A 606 5.74 8.44 15.62
C PHE A 606 5.40 8.49 14.13
N ALA A 607 5.58 7.38 13.43
CA ALA A 607 5.19 7.29 12.04
C ALA A 607 4.73 5.88 11.67
N ILE A 608 3.61 5.80 10.95
CA ILE A 608 3.02 4.56 10.45
C ILE A 608 2.72 4.68 8.96
N GLY A 609 2.74 3.56 8.25
CA GLY A 609 2.40 3.50 6.83
C GLY A 609 3.54 3.02 5.92
N PRO A 610 3.31 3.02 4.60
CA PRO A 610 4.17 2.34 3.61
C PRO A 610 5.53 3.00 3.37
N TYR A 611 5.77 4.18 3.94
CA TYR A 611 7.00 4.95 3.82
C TYR A 611 7.93 4.77 5.02
N THR A 612 7.60 3.83 5.93
CA THR A 612 8.37 3.53 7.14
C THR A 612 9.08 2.18 7.02
N SER A 613 10.06 1.93 7.89
CA SER A 613 10.77 0.64 7.98
C SER A 613 9.97 -0.47 8.66
N ASN A 614 8.74 -0.21 9.11
CA ASN A 614 7.87 -1.26 9.62
C ASN A 614 7.17 -2.02 8.46
N PRO A 615 6.87 -3.32 8.64
CA PRO A 615 6.12 -4.08 7.65
C PRO A 615 4.76 -3.43 7.34
N PHE A 616 4.44 -3.32 6.05
CA PHE A 616 3.18 -2.74 5.60
C PHE A 616 2.46 -3.70 4.65
N VAL A 617 1.19 -3.98 4.96
CA VAL A 617 0.31 -4.82 4.13
C VAL A 617 -1.04 -4.13 3.97
N GLY A 618 -1.13 -3.27 2.95
CA GLY A 618 -2.37 -2.61 2.58
C GLY A 618 -2.81 -1.50 3.54
N ALA A 619 -3.69 -0.61 3.05
CA ALA A 619 -4.26 0.47 3.84
C ALA A 619 -5.47 0.03 4.70
N PHE A 620 -6.10 -1.07 4.30
CA PHE A 620 -7.18 -1.82 4.96
C PHE A 620 -6.91 -3.31 4.74
N SER A 621 -7.70 -4.16 5.39
CA SER A 621 -7.32 -5.57 5.57
C SER A 621 -8.44 -6.54 5.23
N ARG A 622 -8.06 -7.82 5.08
CA ARG A 622 -9.01 -8.93 4.95
C ARG A 622 -9.57 -9.28 6.33
N PRO A 623 -10.87 -9.55 6.47
CA PRO A 623 -11.43 -10.11 7.70
C PRO A 623 -10.66 -11.36 8.14
N ARG A 624 -10.49 -11.52 9.46
CA ARG A 624 -9.95 -12.73 10.11
C ARG A 624 -8.51 -13.08 9.75
N THR A 625 -7.65 -12.09 9.51
CA THR A 625 -6.26 -12.30 9.05
C THR A 625 -5.17 -11.86 10.02
N ASN A 626 -5.50 -11.46 11.26
CA ASN A 626 -4.55 -10.87 12.21
C ASN A 626 -3.70 -9.74 11.57
N ALA A 627 -4.38 -8.77 10.98
CA ALA A 627 -3.74 -7.81 10.07
C ALA A 627 -2.61 -7.00 10.72
N VAL A 628 -1.49 -6.87 9.99
CA VAL A 628 -0.31 -6.07 10.40
C VAL A 628 -0.70 -4.63 10.72
N SER A 629 -1.56 -4.04 9.89
CA SER A 629 -2.05 -2.66 10.03
C SER A 629 -2.80 -2.42 11.34
N PHE A 630 -3.53 -3.42 11.85
CA PHE A 630 -4.29 -3.33 13.10
C PHE A 630 -3.37 -3.47 14.31
N ARG A 631 -2.40 -4.38 14.24
CA ARG A 631 -1.35 -4.53 15.27
C ARG A 631 -0.51 -3.27 15.42
N GLU A 632 -0.09 -2.67 14.30
CA GLU A 632 0.67 -1.42 14.31
C GLU A 632 -0.16 -0.26 14.88
N ASN A 633 -1.43 -0.11 14.48
CA ASN A 633 -2.29 0.95 15.00
C ASN A 633 -2.50 0.83 16.51
N ASP A 634 -2.71 -0.38 17.01
CA ASP A 634 -2.95 -0.61 18.44
C ASP A 634 -1.70 -0.30 19.28
N ALA A 635 -0.54 -0.80 18.85
CA ALA A 635 0.74 -0.53 19.51
C ALA A 635 1.06 0.99 19.56
N VAL A 636 0.83 1.71 18.46
CA VAL A 636 1.06 3.16 18.40
C VAL A 636 0.04 3.93 19.22
N ALA A 637 -1.25 3.55 19.20
CA ALA A 637 -2.28 4.17 20.03
C ALA A 637 -1.93 4.04 21.53
N LEU A 638 -1.54 2.84 21.99
CA LEU A 638 -1.14 2.62 23.37
C LEU A 638 0.14 3.39 23.74
N SER A 639 1.15 3.40 22.87
CA SER A 639 2.39 4.14 23.13
C SER A 639 2.16 5.66 23.21
N THR A 640 1.32 6.20 22.32
CA THR A 640 0.99 7.64 22.31
C THR A 640 0.15 8.04 23.53
N LEU A 641 -0.85 7.24 23.92
CA LEU A 641 -1.66 7.49 25.13
C LEU A 641 -0.84 7.42 26.42
N ARG A 642 0.04 6.41 26.56
CA ARG A 642 0.94 6.30 27.73
C ARG A 642 1.87 7.50 27.83
N LEU A 643 2.45 7.93 26.70
CA LEU A 643 3.32 9.11 26.66
C LEU A 643 2.56 10.38 27.04
N VAL A 644 1.32 10.55 26.56
CA VAL A 644 0.49 11.70 26.96
C VAL A 644 0.20 11.69 28.46
N GLY A 645 -0.14 10.53 29.05
CA GLY A 645 -0.34 10.41 30.50
C GLY A 645 0.93 10.70 31.31
N GLU A 646 2.11 10.32 30.81
CA GLU A 646 3.39 10.69 31.41
C GLU A 646 3.61 12.21 31.41
N ILE A 647 3.38 12.87 30.28
CA ILE A 647 3.48 14.33 30.16
C ILE A 647 2.45 15.03 31.08
N SER A 648 1.24 14.47 31.23
CA SER A 648 0.23 14.93 32.19
C SER A 648 0.77 14.97 33.62
N ARG A 649 1.30 13.85 34.11
CA ARG A 649 1.84 13.74 35.47
C ARG A 649 3.04 14.65 35.70
N GLU A 650 3.97 14.73 34.75
CA GLU A 650 5.16 15.58 34.88
C GLU A 650 4.81 17.06 35.03
N ASN A 651 3.79 17.54 34.31
CA ASN A 651 3.34 18.93 34.43
C ASN A 651 2.64 19.19 35.77
N GLU A 652 1.78 18.27 36.22
CA GLU A 652 1.13 18.38 37.54
C GLU A 652 2.16 18.44 38.67
N GLU A 653 3.21 17.60 38.61
CA GLU A 653 4.29 17.62 39.58
C GLU A 653 5.07 18.94 39.54
N ARG A 654 5.36 19.49 38.35
CA ARG A 654 6.02 20.81 38.20
C ARG A 654 5.19 21.93 38.80
N GLU A 655 3.89 21.98 38.51
CA GLU A 655 2.97 22.96 39.06
C GLU A 655 2.91 22.88 40.59
N GLN A 656 2.82 21.67 41.15
CA GLN A 656 2.84 21.46 42.60
C GLN A 656 4.16 21.93 43.23
N HIS A 657 5.30 21.70 42.58
CA HIS A 657 6.61 22.16 43.05
C HIS A 657 6.75 23.70 42.96
N GLU A 658 6.27 24.32 41.89
CA GLU A 658 6.28 25.78 41.72
C GLU A 658 5.36 26.45 42.76
N HIS A 659 4.15 25.93 42.97
CA HIS A 659 3.26 26.40 44.03
C HIS A 659 3.86 26.19 45.43
N ALA A 660 4.52 25.06 45.70
CA ALA A 660 5.20 24.83 46.96
C ALA A 660 6.39 25.80 47.17
N ALA A 661 7.14 26.12 46.11
CA ALA A 661 8.25 27.07 46.14
C ALA A 661 7.77 28.51 46.39
N GLU A 662 6.67 28.94 45.75
CA GLU A 662 6.02 30.23 46.00
C GLU A 662 5.48 30.33 47.44
N HIS A 663 4.93 29.24 47.98
CA HIS A 663 4.49 29.18 49.38
C HIS A 663 5.65 29.23 50.38
N HIS A 664 6.82 28.71 50.02
CA HIS A 664 8.03 28.75 50.86
C HIS A 664 8.64 30.16 50.93
N TYR A 665 8.57 30.94 49.85
CA TYR A 665 9.02 32.34 49.82
C TYR A 665 8.08 33.33 50.54
N ARG A 666 6.84 32.92 50.88
CA ARG A 666 5.86 33.73 51.63
C ARG A 666 5.80 33.45 53.14
N ARG A 667 6.79 32.77 53.74
CA ARG A 667 6.90 32.71 55.21
C ARG A 667 7.53 34.01 55.75
N PRO A 668 6.88 34.77 56.66
CA PRO A 668 7.48 35.96 57.24
C PRO A 668 8.60 35.58 58.22
N LEU A 669 9.81 36.09 57.96
CA LEU A 669 10.90 36.19 58.94
C LEU A 669 10.43 37.07 60.11
N GLN A 670 9.91 36.46 61.16
CA GLN A 670 9.80 37.10 62.47
C GLN A 670 10.74 36.43 63.47
N ARG A 671 11.52 37.30 64.14
CA ARG A 671 12.52 37.07 65.20
C ARG A 671 13.89 36.71 64.62
N THR A 672 14.88 37.58 64.73
CA THR A 672 15.46 38.04 66.01
C THR A 672 16.28 39.30 65.76
N VAL A 673 16.18 40.33 66.61
CA VAL A 673 17.28 41.16 67.18
C VAL A 673 16.63 42.34 67.92
N GLY A 674 16.79 42.37 69.24
CA GLY A 674 16.46 43.51 70.09
C GLY A 674 17.48 43.57 71.22
N GLY A 675 18.66 44.10 70.90
CA GLY A 675 19.76 44.31 71.84
C GLY A 675 19.57 45.58 72.69
N LEU A 676 19.82 45.39 73.99
CA LEU A 676 20.41 46.32 74.97
C LEU A 676 20.86 47.73 74.47
N ALA A 677 20.44 48.80 75.16
CA ALA A 677 21.34 49.60 76.03
C ALA A 677 20.74 50.91 76.61
N ARG A 678 20.87 51.03 77.94
CA ARG A 678 21.35 52.18 78.78
C ARG A 678 20.49 53.42 79.12
N LYS A 679 20.41 53.59 80.46
CA LYS A 679 20.63 54.79 81.32
C LYS A 679 19.71 56.02 81.15
N SER A 680 18.80 56.21 82.11
CA SER A 680 18.94 57.12 83.27
C SER A 680 17.77 56.93 84.22
#